data_AF-A0A6N2K641-F1
#
_entry.id   AF-A0A6N2K641-F1
#
_cell.length_a   1.000
_cell.length_b   1.000
_cell.length_c   1.000
_cell.angle_alpha   90.00
_cell.angle_beta   90.00
_cell.angle_gamma   90.00
#
_symmetry.space_group_name_H-M   'P 1'
#
loop_
_entity.id
_entity.type
_entity.pdbx_description
1 polymer ?
#
loop_
_entity_poly.entity_id
_entity_poly.type
_entity_poly.pdbx_seq_one_letter_code
_entity_poly.pdbx_strand_id
1 'polypeptide(L)'
;MSTKALDPAFQGVGQRLGTEIWRIENFQPVPLPKSDHGKFYMGDSYIVLQTTPGKGGAYLYDIHFWIGKDTSQDEAGTAAIKTVELDAVLGGRAVQHRELQGHESDKFLAYFRPCIIPLEGGVATGFKKAEEEAFETRLYVCRGKRVVRMKQVPFARSSLNHDDVFILDTENKIYQFNGANSNIQERAKALEVIQFLKEKYHDGTCNVAIVDDGKLDTESDSGEFWVLFGGFAPIGKKVASEDDIIPETTPAKLYSITDGEVKMVDGELSKGLLENNKCYLLDCGSEVFLWVGRVTQVEERKAASQAAEEFVVSQNRPKATRITRLIQGYETHSFKSNFDSWPAGSAAPGAEEGRGKVAALLKQQGVGLKGVAKSAPVNEEVPPLLEGDGKMEVWCINGSAKTPLPKEDIGKFYSGDCYIILYTYHSGDRKEDYLLCFWFGNDSIEEDQKMAARLANTMSNSLKGRPVQGRIFQGKEPPQFIALFQPMVILKGGLSSGYKNSLAEKGLPDVTCTADSIALLSISGTSVHNNKAVQVEAVATSLNPAECFLLQSGSSIFTWHGNQSTFEQQQLAARIAEFLKPGVALKHAKEGTESSSFWFALGGKQSYTSKKVFPETGRDPHLFTFSLNKGDISNFEPWLRL
;
A
#
# COMPACT_ATOMS: atom_id res chain seq x y z
N MET A 1 23.91 -18.68 22.51
CA MET A 1 22.54 -18.32 22.94
C MET A 1 21.99 -19.50 23.71
N SER A 2 21.70 -19.32 25.00
CA SER A 2 21.09 -20.36 25.82
C SER A 2 19.65 -20.57 25.35
N THR A 3 19.35 -21.75 24.84
CA THR A 3 17.99 -22.28 24.59
C THR A 3 17.25 -22.42 25.92
N LYS A 4 16.84 -21.31 26.53
CA LYS A 4 15.88 -21.32 27.64
C LYS A 4 14.47 -21.22 27.05
N ALA A 5 13.73 -22.31 27.23
CA ALA A 5 12.28 -22.46 27.12
C ALA A 5 11.62 -21.86 25.87
N LEU A 6 11.85 -22.46 24.70
CA LEU A 6 10.85 -22.38 23.65
C LEU A 6 9.58 -23.08 24.14
N ASP A 7 8.44 -22.42 24.01
CA ASP A 7 7.15 -23.07 24.21
C ASP A 7 7.01 -24.23 23.20
N PRO A 8 6.73 -25.47 23.65
CA PRO A 8 6.57 -26.61 22.76
C PRO A 8 5.52 -26.38 21.65
N ALA A 9 4.50 -25.55 21.91
CA ALA A 9 3.45 -25.24 20.95
C ALA A 9 3.96 -24.47 19.71
N PHE A 10 5.13 -23.83 19.79
CA PHE A 10 5.71 -23.05 18.70
C PHE A 10 6.82 -23.80 17.94
N GLN A 11 7.00 -25.09 18.21
CA GLN A 11 7.97 -25.89 17.48
C GLN A 11 7.53 -26.13 16.03
N GLY A 12 8.30 -25.63 15.06
CA GLY A 12 8.07 -25.88 13.62
C GLY A 12 7.06 -24.95 12.94
N VAL A 13 6.62 -23.89 13.61
CA VAL A 13 5.68 -22.89 13.10
C VAL A 13 6.25 -22.09 11.93
N GLY A 14 5.36 -21.58 11.06
CA GLY A 14 5.74 -20.70 9.96
C GLY A 14 6.55 -21.37 8.84
N GLN A 15 6.60 -22.70 8.81
CA GLN A 15 7.31 -23.46 7.77
C GLN A 15 6.52 -23.62 6.46
N ARG A 16 5.22 -23.31 6.47
CA ARG A 16 4.32 -23.48 5.33
C ARG A 16 3.39 -22.27 5.21
N LEU A 17 2.94 -22.00 3.99
CA LEU A 17 1.94 -20.97 3.74
C LEU A 17 0.61 -21.33 4.41
N GLY A 18 -0.05 -20.32 4.98
CA GLY A 18 -1.37 -20.47 5.59
C GLY A 18 -1.46 -19.88 6.99
N THR A 19 -2.56 -20.22 7.66
CA THR A 19 -2.93 -19.72 8.99
C THR A 19 -2.75 -20.82 10.03
N GLU A 20 -2.07 -20.48 11.13
CA GLU A 20 -1.94 -21.31 12.34
C GLU A 20 -2.53 -20.52 13.52
N ILE A 21 -3.34 -21.16 14.37
CA ILE A 21 -4.08 -20.49 15.45
C ILE A 21 -3.86 -21.24 16.76
N TRP A 22 -3.66 -20.50 17.84
CA TRP A 22 -3.58 -21.00 19.21
C TRP A 22 -4.59 -20.27 20.10
N ARG A 23 -5.24 -21.00 21.00
CA ARG A 23 -6.04 -20.46 22.11
C ARG A 23 -5.17 -20.43 23.36
N ILE A 24 -5.25 -19.37 24.14
CA ILE A 24 -4.62 -19.35 25.45
C ILE A 24 -5.50 -20.14 26.40
N GLU A 25 -4.98 -21.24 26.94
CA GLU A 25 -5.64 -22.01 28.00
C GLU A 25 -4.70 -22.14 29.19
N ASN A 26 -5.14 -21.71 30.37
CA ASN A 26 -4.34 -21.80 31.61
C ASN A 26 -2.93 -21.21 31.41
N PHE A 27 -2.87 -20.05 30.76
CA PHE A 27 -1.63 -19.32 30.44
C PHE A 27 -0.67 -20.02 29.47
N GLN A 28 -1.13 -21.01 28.69
CA GLN A 28 -0.34 -21.69 27.67
C GLN A 28 -1.03 -21.63 26.29
N PRO A 29 -0.28 -21.47 25.20
CA PRO A 29 -0.83 -21.54 23.84
C PRO A 29 -1.15 -22.99 23.46
N VAL A 30 -2.42 -23.26 23.16
CA VAL A 30 -2.90 -24.57 22.69
C VAL A 30 -3.32 -24.47 21.22
N PRO A 31 -2.72 -25.24 20.30
CA PRO A 31 -3.08 -25.19 18.87
C PRO A 31 -4.55 -25.54 18.62
N LEU A 32 -5.24 -24.75 17.79
CA LEU A 32 -6.60 -25.06 17.36
C LEU A 32 -6.61 -26.02 16.15
N PRO A 33 -7.55 -26.97 16.12
CA PRO A 33 -7.88 -27.70 14.90
C PRO A 33 -8.39 -26.76 13.80
N LYS A 34 -8.06 -27.08 12.53
CA LYS A 34 -8.51 -26.29 11.37
C LYS A 34 -10.03 -26.15 11.25
N SER A 35 -10.80 -27.13 11.76
CA SER A 35 -12.26 -27.09 11.79
C SER A 35 -12.82 -25.97 12.68
N ASP A 36 -12.05 -25.51 13.65
CA ASP A 36 -12.43 -24.49 14.61
C ASP A 36 -11.83 -23.11 14.29
N HIS A 37 -11.10 -22.98 13.18
CA HIS A 37 -10.67 -21.67 12.69
C HIS A 37 -11.90 -20.79 12.42
N GLY A 38 -11.86 -19.56 12.94
CA GLY A 38 -12.97 -18.61 12.88
C GLY A 38 -13.97 -18.69 14.05
N LYS A 39 -13.82 -19.64 14.97
CA LYS A 39 -14.58 -19.72 16.23
C LYS A 39 -13.76 -19.07 17.35
N PHE A 40 -14.15 -17.87 17.76
CA PHE A 40 -13.46 -17.12 18.82
C PHE A 40 -14.41 -16.96 20.01
N TYR A 41 -13.97 -17.41 21.18
CA TYR A 41 -14.73 -17.28 22.42
C TYR A 41 -14.46 -15.92 23.07
N MET A 42 -15.51 -15.21 23.46
CA MET A 42 -15.44 -13.85 24.00
C MET A 42 -14.67 -13.78 25.33
N GLY A 43 -14.66 -14.88 26.09
CA GLY A 43 -13.92 -15.02 27.35
C GLY A 43 -12.47 -15.46 27.19
N ASP A 44 -11.96 -15.62 25.97
CA ASP A 44 -10.62 -16.17 25.71
C ASP A 44 -9.75 -15.19 24.91
N SER A 45 -8.43 -15.48 24.88
CA SER A 45 -7.45 -14.81 24.03
C SER A 45 -6.79 -15.79 23.06
N TYR A 46 -6.41 -15.32 21.88
CA TYR A 46 -5.90 -16.15 20.79
C TYR A 46 -4.65 -15.55 20.16
N ILE A 47 -3.84 -16.40 19.55
CA ILE A 47 -2.70 -16.02 18.71
C ILE A 47 -2.94 -16.60 17.32
N VAL A 48 -2.83 -15.79 16.28
CA VAL A 48 -3.02 -16.16 14.88
C VAL A 48 -1.77 -15.80 14.10
N LEU A 49 -1.06 -16.80 13.59
CA LEU A 49 0.07 -16.62 12.68
C LEU A 49 -0.41 -16.79 11.24
N GLN A 50 -0.22 -15.76 10.43
CA GLN A 50 -0.40 -15.83 8.99
C GLN A 50 0.97 -15.84 8.30
N THR A 51 1.25 -16.89 7.53
CA THR A 51 2.47 -17.05 6.73
C THR A 51 2.16 -16.85 5.25
N THR A 52 2.78 -15.83 4.64
CA THR A 52 2.57 -15.47 3.23
C THR A 52 3.87 -15.50 2.42
N PRO A 53 3.81 -15.69 1.09
CA PRO A 53 5.00 -15.64 0.25
C PRO A 53 5.55 -14.20 0.19
N GLY A 54 6.86 -14.06 0.39
CA GLY A 54 7.62 -12.83 0.27
C GLY A 54 8.52 -12.80 -0.98
N LYS A 55 9.18 -11.65 -1.20
CA LYS A 55 10.10 -11.48 -2.33
C LYS A 55 11.33 -12.40 -2.19
N GLY A 56 11.78 -12.98 -3.29
CA GLY A 56 12.98 -13.82 -3.32
C GLY A 56 12.86 -15.19 -2.62
N GLY A 57 11.64 -15.68 -2.39
CA GLY A 57 11.39 -16.99 -1.77
C GLY A 57 11.43 -17.00 -0.24
N ALA A 58 11.56 -15.83 0.41
CA ALA A 58 11.38 -15.69 1.85
C ALA A 58 9.89 -15.70 2.23
N TYR A 59 9.56 -16.10 3.46
CA TYR A 59 8.21 -15.91 4.02
C TYR A 59 8.09 -14.57 4.74
N LEU A 60 6.89 -14.00 4.69
CA LEU A 60 6.44 -12.89 5.51
C LEU A 60 5.49 -13.43 6.57
N TYR A 61 5.61 -12.90 7.79
CA TYR A 61 4.83 -13.33 8.94
C TYR A 61 4.06 -12.17 9.53
N ASP A 62 2.77 -12.39 9.75
CA ASP A 62 1.91 -11.52 10.53
C ASP A 62 1.39 -12.32 11.72
N ILE A 63 1.66 -11.85 12.94
CA ILE A 63 1.12 -12.44 14.16
C ILE A 63 0.05 -11.50 14.69
N HIS A 64 -1.16 -12.00 14.86
CA HIS A 64 -2.26 -11.28 15.46
C HIS A 64 -2.53 -11.90 16.82
N PHE A 65 -2.63 -11.10 17.88
CA PHE A 65 -3.19 -11.58 19.14
C PHE A 65 -4.57 -10.97 19.32
N TRP A 66 -5.58 -11.83 19.31
CA TRP A 66 -6.97 -11.44 19.44
C TRP A 66 -7.40 -11.54 20.90
N ILE A 67 -8.03 -10.48 21.40
CA ILE A 67 -8.44 -10.32 22.79
C ILE A 67 -9.97 -10.26 22.81
N GLY A 68 -10.58 -11.29 23.41
CA GLY A 68 -12.02 -11.35 23.63
C GLY A 68 -12.50 -10.27 24.57
N LYS A 69 -13.74 -9.81 24.41
CA LYS A 69 -14.31 -8.73 25.22
C LYS A 69 -14.34 -9.06 26.72
N ASP A 70 -14.56 -10.33 27.05
CA ASP A 70 -14.73 -10.83 28.42
C ASP A 70 -13.51 -11.65 28.90
N THR A 71 -12.41 -11.63 28.13
CA THR A 71 -11.17 -12.33 28.49
C THR A 71 -10.56 -11.77 29.76
N SER A 72 -9.91 -12.63 30.54
CA SER A 72 -9.18 -12.18 31.74
C SER A 72 -7.95 -11.35 31.37
N GLN A 73 -7.55 -10.41 32.24
CA GLN A 73 -6.34 -9.59 32.04
C GLN A 73 -5.08 -10.46 31.94
N ASP A 74 -5.01 -11.54 32.72
CA ASP A 74 -3.87 -12.45 32.73
C ASP A 74 -3.77 -13.26 31.42
N GLU A 75 -4.90 -13.69 30.83
CA GLU A 75 -4.91 -14.35 29.51
C GLU A 75 -4.57 -13.40 28.37
N ALA A 76 -5.10 -12.18 28.39
CA ALA A 76 -4.75 -11.15 27.41
C ALA A 76 -3.24 -10.82 27.48
N GLY A 77 -2.72 -10.63 28.70
CA GLY A 77 -1.30 -10.42 28.94
C GLY A 77 -0.45 -11.61 28.48
N THR A 78 -0.93 -12.83 28.69
CA THR A 78 -0.27 -14.04 28.20
C THR A 78 -0.22 -14.09 26.67
N ALA A 79 -1.32 -13.78 25.97
CA ALA A 79 -1.36 -13.75 24.51
C ALA A 79 -0.33 -12.75 23.93
N ALA A 80 -0.23 -11.56 24.53
CA ALA A 80 0.76 -10.56 24.15
C ALA A 80 2.20 -11.06 24.38
N ILE A 81 2.50 -11.62 25.56
CA ILE A 81 3.82 -12.17 25.90
C ILE A 81 4.22 -13.31 24.95
N LYS A 82 3.30 -14.25 24.71
CA LYS A 82 3.51 -15.40 23.83
C LYS A 82 3.69 -15.01 22.37
N THR A 83 3.07 -13.92 21.94
CA THR A 83 3.29 -13.32 20.61
C THR A 83 4.72 -12.78 20.45
N VAL A 84 5.32 -12.20 21.51
CA VAL A 84 6.74 -11.81 21.51
C VAL A 84 7.66 -13.03 21.38
N GLU A 85 7.34 -14.11 22.10
CA GLU A 85 8.10 -15.36 22.04
C GLU A 85 8.01 -16.02 20.66
N LEU A 86 6.82 -16.09 20.07
CA LEU A 86 6.59 -16.62 18.72
C LEU A 86 7.39 -15.86 17.65
N ASP A 87 7.41 -14.52 17.69
CA ASP A 87 8.23 -13.73 16.77
C ASP A 87 9.73 -14.01 16.94
N ALA A 88 10.20 -14.20 18.18
CA ALA A 88 11.59 -14.60 18.43
C ALA A 88 11.91 -15.97 17.78
N VAL A 89 10.99 -16.93 17.82
CA VAL A 89 11.11 -18.23 17.12
C VAL A 89 11.18 -18.05 15.59
N LEU A 90 10.41 -17.11 15.04
CA LEU A 90 10.41 -16.78 13.61
C LEU A 90 11.64 -15.96 13.17
N GLY A 91 12.53 -15.62 14.11
CA GLY A 91 13.78 -14.90 13.89
C GLY A 91 13.66 -13.38 14.01
N GLY A 92 12.62 -12.87 14.67
CA GLY A 92 12.37 -11.43 14.78
C GLY A 92 12.06 -10.83 13.41
N ARG A 93 11.03 -11.34 12.76
CA ARG A 93 10.67 -10.99 11.37
C ARG A 93 9.17 -10.78 11.19
N ALA A 94 8.37 -10.99 12.22
CA ALA A 94 6.93 -10.85 12.15
C ALA A 94 6.51 -9.41 12.45
N VAL A 95 5.50 -8.95 11.73
CA VAL A 95 4.71 -7.79 12.15
C VAL A 95 3.67 -8.31 13.14
N GLN A 96 3.52 -7.64 14.29
CA GLN A 96 2.54 -8.05 15.29
C GLN A 96 1.39 -7.06 15.35
N HIS A 97 0.17 -7.58 15.42
CA HIS A 97 -1.06 -6.82 15.42
C HIS A 97 -1.86 -7.16 16.68
N ARG A 98 -2.31 -6.12 17.37
CA ARG A 98 -3.28 -6.26 18.45
C ARG A 98 -4.68 -6.20 17.88
N GLU A 99 -5.48 -7.23 18.08
CA GLU A 99 -6.84 -7.31 17.59
C GLU A 99 -7.80 -7.35 18.78
N LEU A 100 -8.63 -6.31 18.95
CA LEU A 100 -9.70 -6.35 19.95
C LEU A 100 -10.99 -6.83 19.31
N GLN A 101 -11.76 -7.64 20.05
CA GLN A 101 -13.08 -8.04 19.61
C GLN A 101 -13.95 -6.83 19.22
N GLY A 102 -14.48 -6.85 18.00
CA GLY A 102 -15.34 -5.79 17.43
C GLY A 102 -14.57 -4.64 16.77
N HIS A 103 -13.25 -4.57 16.95
CA HIS A 103 -12.35 -3.55 16.39
C HIS A 103 -11.23 -4.17 15.57
N GLU A 104 -11.44 -5.40 15.07
CA GLU A 104 -10.43 -6.12 14.32
C GLU A 104 -10.06 -5.40 13.02
N SER A 105 -8.78 -5.52 12.67
CA SER A 105 -8.24 -5.04 11.42
C SER A 105 -8.87 -5.79 10.24
N ASP A 106 -9.06 -5.07 9.14
CA ASP A 106 -9.52 -5.65 7.88
C ASP A 106 -8.57 -6.79 7.42
N LYS A 107 -7.27 -6.68 7.74
CA LYS A 107 -6.27 -7.69 7.45
C LYS A 107 -6.53 -8.99 8.19
N PHE A 108 -6.78 -8.93 9.51
CA PHE A 108 -7.10 -10.09 10.33
C PHE A 108 -8.39 -10.78 9.84
N LEU A 109 -9.45 -9.99 9.67
CA LEU A 109 -10.75 -10.50 9.27
C LEU A 109 -10.72 -11.14 7.86
N ALA A 110 -9.84 -10.67 6.96
CA ALA A 110 -9.70 -11.24 5.62
C ALA A 110 -9.22 -12.71 5.61
N TYR A 111 -8.62 -13.20 6.70
CA TYR A 111 -8.21 -14.60 6.83
C TYR A 111 -9.41 -15.54 7.04
N PHE A 112 -10.54 -15.01 7.51
CA PHE A 112 -11.72 -15.77 7.90
C PHE A 112 -12.87 -15.47 6.95
N ARG A 113 -13.09 -16.35 5.97
CA ARG A 113 -14.21 -16.25 5.03
C ARG A 113 -15.37 -17.14 5.50
N PRO A 114 -16.62 -16.63 5.53
CA PRO A 114 -17.03 -15.25 5.19
C PRO A 114 -16.88 -14.24 6.34
N CYS A 115 -16.79 -14.71 7.59
CA CYS A 115 -16.61 -13.87 8.78
C CYS A 115 -16.01 -14.67 9.95
N ILE A 116 -15.66 -13.96 11.03
CA ILE A 116 -15.50 -14.56 12.37
C ILE A 116 -16.85 -14.53 13.10
N ILE A 117 -17.09 -15.52 13.95
CA ILE A 117 -18.27 -15.55 14.83
C ILE A 117 -17.79 -15.55 16.28
N PRO A 118 -17.97 -14.44 17.02
CA PRO A 118 -17.76 -14.43 18.45
C PRO A 118 -18.77 -15.34 19.14
N LEU A 119 -18.30 -16.20 20.04
CA LEU A 119 -19.10 -17.15 20.82
C LEU A 119 -19.01 -16.80 22.30
N GLU A 120 -20.11 -16.85 23.03
CA GLU A 120 -20.08 -16.66 24.48
C GLU A 120 -19.34 -17.80 25.20
N GLY A 121 -18.81 -17.51 26.39
CA GLY A 121 -18.03 -18.45 27.19
C GLY A 121 -16.52 -18.39 26.94
N GLY A 122 -15.80 -19.39 27.44
CA GLY A 122 -14.35 -19.51 27.37
C GLY A 122 -13.80 -20.67 28.22
N VAL A 123 -12.48 -20.76 28.33
CA VAL A 123 -11.77 -21.76 29.14
C VAL A 123 -12.20 -21.67 30.60
N ALA A 124 -12.30 -20.45 31.14
CA ALA A 124 -12.65 -20.19 32.53
C ALA A 124 -14.08 -20.65 32.90
N THR A 125 -15.01 -20.63 31.94
CA THR A 125 -16.39 -21.09 32.15
C THR A 125 -16.58 -22.59 31.90
N GLY A 126 -15.50 -23.34 31.62
CA GLY A 126 -15.52 -24.80 31.46
C GLY A 126 -15.84 -25.30 30.04
N PHE A 127 -15.96 -24.40 29.06
CA PHE A 127 -16.28 -24.77 27.68
C PHE A 127 -15.05 -25.35 26.97
N LYS A 128 -14.89 -26.67 27.04
CA LYS A 128 -13.83 -27.43 26.35
C LYS A 128 -14.34 -28.42 25.29
N LYS A 129 -15.65 -28.64 25.18
CA LYS A 129 -16.28 -29.47 24.14
C LYS A 129 -17.80 -29.30 24.13
N ALA A 130 -18.41 -29.48 22.96
CA ALA A 130 -19.85 -29.46 22.74
C ALA A 130 -20.54 -30.53 23.61
N GLU A 131 -21.17 -30.11 24.70
CA GLU A 131 -22.39 -30.74 25.15
C GLU A 131 -23.48 -30.41 24.10
N GLU A 132 -24.46 -31.29 23.88
CA GLU A 132 -25.64 -30.98 23.06
C GLU A 132 -26.43 -29.87 23.77
N GLU A 133 -25.98 -28.63 23.60
CA GLU A 133 -26.68 -27.46 24.10
C GLU A 133 -27.98 -27.31 23.31
N ALA A 134 -29.06 -27.06 24.04
CA ALA A 134 -30.31 -26.63 23.43
C ALA A 134 -30.00 -25.42 22.53
N PHE A 135 -30.57 -25.39 21.32
CA PHE A 135 -30.35 -24.29 20.39
C PHE A 135 -30.68 -22.95 21.06
N GLU A 136 -29.71 -22.04 21.05
CA GLU A 136 -29.88 -20.71 21.60
C GLU A 136 -30.17 -19.71 20.47
N THR A 137 -31.27 -18.97 20.58
CA THR A 137 -31.59 -17.89 19.66
C THR A 137 -30.62 -16.73 19.81
N ARG A 138 -29.97 -16.33 18.72
CA ARG A 138 -28.94 -15.27 18.72
C ARG A 138 -29.28 -14.18 17.72
N LEU A 139 -29.09 -12.93 18.13
CA LEU A 139 -29.23 -11.77 17.26
C LEU A 139 -27.87 -11.14 17.01
N TYR A 140 -27.54 -10.95 15.74
CA TYR A 140 -26.29 -10.32 15.32
C TYR A 140 -26.57 -9.03 14.58
N VAL A 141 -25.74 -8.02 14.80
CA VAL A 141 -25.59 -6.90 13.88
C VAL A 141 -24.46 -7.22 12.90
N CYS A 142 -24.75 -7.07 11.61
CA CYS A 142 -23.85 -7.34 10.50
C CYS A 142 -23.46 -6.02 9.84
N ARG A 143 -22.17 -5.66 9.92
CA ARG A 143 -21.62 -4.44 9.36
C ARG A 143 -20.50 -4.73 8.38
N GLY A 144 -20.24 -3.77 7.51
CA GLY A 144 -19.10 -3.81 6.59
C GLY A 144 -19.50 -4.16 5.16
N LYS A 145 -19.03 -3.34 4.22
CA LYS A 145 -19.34 -3.47 2.79
C LYS A 145 -18.52 -4.53 2.07
N ARG A 146 -17.40 -4.97 2.67
CA ARG A 146 -16.40 -5.86 2.05
C ARG A 146 -16.01 -7.00 2.96
N VAL A 147 -15.48 -6.63 4.12
CA VAL A 147 -15.14 -7.55 5.20
C VAL A 147 -16.25 -7.44 6.24
N VAL A 148 -16.84 -8.59 6.57
CA VAL A 148 -18.02 -8.62 7.42
C VAL A 148 -17.58 -8.61 8.88
N ARG A 149 -18.13 -7.67 9.63
CA ARG A 149 -18.04 -7.60 11.09
C ARG A 149 -19.36 -8.05 11.68
N MET A 150 -19.31 -9.18 12.37
CA MET A 150 -20.44 -9.74 13.11
C MET A 150 -20.27 -9.40 14.58
N LYS A 151 -21.32 -8.84 15.19
CA LYS A 151 -21.37 -8.61 16.64
C LYS A 151 -22.70 -9.13 17.17
N GLN A 152 -22.64 -10.06 18.13
CA GLN A 152 -23.82 -10.49 18.86
C GLN A 152 -24.34 -9.32 19.70
N VAL A 153 -25.65 -9.09 19.64
CA VAL A 153 -26.38 -8.08 20.39
C VAL A 153 -27.50 -8.75 21.16
N PRO A 154 -28.00 -8.15 22.26
CA PRO A 154 -29.13 -8.72 22.99
C PRO A 154 -30.29 -9.00 22.04
N PHE A 155 -30.90 -10.19 22.14
CA PHE A 155 -32.11 -10.52 21.41
C PHE A 155 -33.30 -9.73 21.97
N ALA A 156 -33.38 -8.47 21.56
CA ALA A 156 -34.35 -7.50 22.03
C ALA A 156 -34.64 -6.51 20.91
N ARG A 157 -35.89 -6.05 20.84
CA ARG A 157 -36.33 -5.05 19.85
C ARG A 157 -35.54 -3.75 19.95
N SER A 158 -35.07 -3.39 21.15
CA SER A 158 -34.24 -2.21 21.40
C SER A 158 -32.86 -2.28 20.74
N SER A 159 -32.41 -3.46 20.31
CA SER A 159 -31.15 -3.63 19.57
C SER A 159 -31.29 -3.28 18.08
N LEU A 160 -32.50 -3.38 17.51
CA LEU A 160 -32.76 -3.08 16.10
C LEU A 160 -32.74 -1.58 15.83
N ASN A 161 -32.26 -1.18 14.65
CA ASN A 161 -32.25 0.20 14.19
C ASN A 161 -32.43 0.29 12.66
N HIS A 162 -32.67 1.51 12.17
CA HIS A 162 -32.93 1.77 10.75
C HIS A 162 -31.66 1.77 9.87
N ASP A 163 -30.46 1.75 10.45
CA ASP A 163 -29.20 1.98 9.73
C ASP A 163 -28.41 0.69 9.43
N ASP A 164 -28.50 -0.31 10.30
CA ASP A 164 -27.72 -1.54 10.24
C ASP A 164 -28.54 -2.72 9.63
N VAL A 165 -27.83 -3.79 9.24
CA VAL A 165 -28.42 -5.09 8.89
C VAL A 165 -28.28 -6.04 10.08
N PHE A 166 -29.33 -6.79 10.40
CA PHE A 166 -29.33 -7.75 11.51
C PHE A 166 -29.60 -9.16 11.00
N ILE A 167 -29.02 -10.14 11.68
CA ILE A 167 -29.22 -11.56 11.44
C ILE A 167 -29.77 -12.17 12.72
N LEU A 168 -31.01 -12.65 12.69
CA LEU A 168 -31.64 -13.39 13.79
C LEU A 168 -31.56 -14.88 13.47
N ASP A 169 -30.70 -15.58 14.21
CA ASP A 169 -30.48 -17.01 14.10
C ASP A 169 -31.40 -17.75 15.07
N THR A 170 -32.35 -18.50 14.54
CA THR A 170 -33.28 -19.35 15.31
C THR A 170 -33.16 -20.80 14.84
N GLU A 171 -33.62 -21.75 15.65
CA GLU A 171 -33.47 -23.20 15.40
C GLU A 171 -33.97 -23.64 14.00
N ASN A 172 -35.06 -23.04 13.52
CA ASN A 172 -35.73 -23.49 12.30
C ASN A 172 -35.70 -22.46 11.16
N LYS A 173 -35.36 -21.20 11.46
CA LYS A 173 -35.37 -20.11 10.47
C LYS A 173 -34.37 -19.01 10.81
N ILE A 174 -33.56 -18.59 9.83
CA ILE A 174 -32.67 -17.44 9.95
C ILE A 174 -33.33 -16.24 9.26
N TYR A 175 -33.45 -15.13 9.98
CA TYR A 175 -34.02 -13.89 9.43
C TYR A 175 -32.93 -12.86 9.17
N GLN A 176 -32.94 -12.26 7.99
CA GLN A 176 -32.19 -11.05 7.67
C GLN A 176 -33.10 -9.83 7.83
N PHE A 177 -32.86 -8.99 8.82
CA PHE A 177 -33.56 -7.72 8.95
C PHE A 177 -32.73 -6.58 8.34
N ASN A 178 -33.26 -5.93 7.31
CA ASN A 178 -32.60 -4.81 6.63
C ASN A 178 -33.15 -3.48 7.14
N GLY A 179 -32.36 -2.72 7.89
CA GLY A 179 -32.70 -1.34 8.23
C GLY A 179 -32.94 -0.49 6.96
N ALA A 180 -33.87 0.47 7.02
CA ALA A 180 -34.27 1.27 5.86
C ALA A 180 -33.09 2.03 5.19
N ASN A 181 -32.10 2.45 5.99
CA ASN A 181 -30.92 3.19 5.55
C ASN A 181 -29.69 2.29 5.30
N SER A 182 -29.80 0.98 5.51
CA SER A 182 -28.70 0.03 5.25
C SER A 182 -28.35 -0.03 3.76
N ASN A 183 -27.08 -0.23 3.42
CA ASN A 183 -26.66 -0.24 2.01
C ASN A 183 -26.72 -1.62 1.36
N ILE A 184 -26.85 -1.65 0.03
CA ILE A 184 -27.02 -2.90 -0.75
C ILE A 184 -25.86 -3.89 -0.59
N GLN A 185 -24.64 -3.40 -0.39
CA GLN A 185 -23.44 -4.24 -0.22
C GLN A 185 -23.47 -4.94 1.13
N GLU A 186 -23.84 -4.24 2.21
CA GLU A 186 -24.03 -4.82 3.54
C GLU A 186 -25.13 -5.88 3.54
N ARG A 187 -26.26 -5.62 2.87
CA ARG A 187 -27.36 -6.59 2.74
C ARG A 187 -26.91 -7.86 2.01
N ALA A 188 -26.14 -7.73 0.94
CA ALA A 188 -25.59 -8.88 0.22
C ALA A 188 -24.58 -9.67 1.07
N LYS A 189 -23.74 -8.97 1.84
CA LYS A 189 -22.79 -9.60 2.75
C LYS A 189 -23.44 -10.31 3.93
N ALA A 190 -24.51 -9.76 4.49
CA ALA A 190 -25.30 -10.45 5.50
C ALA A 190 -25.86 -11.77 4.96
N LEU A 191 -26.33 -11.79 3.70
CA LEU A 191 -26.83 -13.01 3.07
C LEU A 191 -25.73 -14.08 2.90
N GLU A 192 -24.50 -13.68 2.52
CA GLU A 192 -23.34 -14.61 2.50
C GLU A 192 -23.08 -15.23 3.89
N VAL A 193 -23.20 -14.44 4.96
CA VAL A 193 -23.06 -14.95 6.33
C VAL A 193 -24.21 -15.89 6.69
N ILE A 194 -25.45 -15.59 6.30
CA ILE A 194 -26.61 -16.46 6.55
C ILE A 194 -26.44 -17.82 5.88
N GLN A 195 -25.96 -17.86 4.63
CA GLN A 195 -25.69 -19.13 3.96
C GLN A 195 -24.64 -19.95 4.72
N PHE A 196 -23.58 -19.29 5.20
CA PHE A 196 -22.58 -19.94 6.03
C PHE A 196 -23.13 -20.46 7.36
N LEU A 197 -23.97 -19.68 8.05
CA LEU A 197 -24.62 -20.13 9.29
C LEU A 197 -25.50 -21.35 9.02
N LYS A 198 -26.30 -21.30 7.96
CA LYS A 198 -27.17 -22.38 7.51
C LYS A 198 -26.39 -23.67 7.23
N GLU A 199 -25.30 -23.58 6.47
CA GLU A 199 -24.48 -24.74 6.12
C GLU A 199 -23.72 -25.31 7.32
N LYS A 200 -23.19 -24.43 8.20
CA LYS A 200 -22.25 -24.83 9.26
C LYS A 200 -22.91 -25.21 10.57
N TYR A 201 -24.01 -24.56 10.94
CA TYR A 201 -24.67 -24.73 12.24
C TYR A 201 -26.10 -25.28 12.15
N HIS A 202 -26.66 -25.39 10.95
CA HIS A 202 -28.01 -25.90 10.71
C HIS A 202 -28.08 -27.02 9.66
N ASP A 203 -26.94 -27.65 9.37
CA ASP A 203 -26.81 -28.77 8.42
C ASP A 203 -27.47 -28.53 7.03
N GLY A 204 -27.60 -27.27 6.62
CA GLY A 204 -28.23 -26.89 5.36
C GLY A 204 -29.77 -26.93 5.34
N THR A 205 -30.44 -27.29 6.44
CA THR A 205 -31.90 -27.52 6.44
C THR A 205 -32.73 -26.32 6.90
N CYS A 206 -32.12 -25.31 7.50
CA CYS A 206 -32.83 -24.15 8.04
C CYS A 206 -33.37 -23.20 6.95
N ASN A 207 -34.55 -22.63 7.18
CA ASN A 207 -35.20 -21.68 6.26
C ASN A 207 -34.57 -20.28 6.38
N VAL A 208 -34.63 -19.49 5.31
CA VAL A 208 -34.11 -18.11 5.30
C VAL A 208 -35.21 -17.15 4.89
N ALA A 209 -35.39 -16.08 5.66
CA ALA A 209 -36.34 -15.01 5.38
C ALA A 209 -35.67 -13.64 5.39
N ILE A 210 -36.10 -12.74 4.50
CA ILE A 210 -35.62 -11.36 4.45
C ILE A 210 -36.77 -10.44 4.86
N VAL A 211 -36.52 -9.60 5.85
CA VAL A 211 -37.48 -8.64 6.42
C VAL A 211 -36.92 -7.24 6.20
N ASP A 212 -37.63 -6.42 5.44
CA ASP A 212 -37.26 -5.02 5.21
C ASP A 212 -37.97 -4.11 6.23
N ASP A 213 -37.21 -3.23 6.84
CA ASP A 213 -37.72 -2.19 7.73
C ASP A 213 -38.75 -1.27 7.03
N GLY A 214 -39.85 -0.98 7.72
CA GLY A 214 -40.95 -0.18 7.20
C GLY A 214 -41.84 -0.88 6.16
N LYS A 215 -41.49 -2.08 5.68
CA LYS A 215 -42.36 -2.91 4.85
C LYS A 215 -43.14 -3.89 5.74
N LEU A 216 -44.33 -3.46 6.13
CA LEU A 216 -45.37 -4.37 6.63
C LEU A 216 -46.00 -5.06 5.42
N ASP A 217 -45.23 -5.88 4.71
CA ASP A 217 -45.81 -6.75 3.69
C ASP A 217 -46.71 -7.78 4.39
N THR A 218 -47.83 -8.15 3.75
CA THR A 218 -48.75 -9.20 4.23
C THR A 218 -48.15 -10.62 4.12
N GLU A 219 -46.83 -10.73 4.00
CA GLU A 219 -46.08 -11.98 3.93
C GLU A 219 -45.93 -12.60 5.33
N SER A 220 -46.08 -13.93 5.42
CA SER A 220 -46.01 -14.71 6.67
C SER A 220 -44.74 -14.42 7.47
N ASP A 221 -43.61 -14.24 6.78
CA ASP A 221 -42.28 -14.16 7.37
C ASP A 221 -42.04 -12.89 8.18
N SER A 222 -42.55 -11.74 7.72
CA SER A 222 -42.43 -10.47 8.46
C SER A 222 -43.26 -10.52 9.74
N GLY A 223 -44.47 -11.08 9.67
CA GLY A 223 -45.32 -11.31 10.83
C GLY A 223 -44.67 -12.22 11.87
N GLU A 224 -44.16 -13.38 11.43
CA GLU A 224 -43.42 -14.33 12.28
C GLU A 224 -42.23 -13.65 12.97
N PHE A 225 -41.42 -12.89 12.23
CA PHE A 225 -40.28 -12.15 12.79
C PHE A 225 -40.71 -11.21 13.92
N TRP A 226 -41.75 -10.38 13.71
CA TRP A 226 -42.19 -9.44 14.74
C TRP A 226 -42.82 -10.14 15.95
N VAL A 227 -43.49 -11.28 15.76
CA VAL A 227 -44.03 -12.09 16.88
C VAL A 227 -42.90 -12.55 17.82
N LEU A 228 -41.72 -12.89 17.28
CA LEU A 228 -40.55 -13.25 18.09
C LEU A 228 -40.10 -12.11 19.04
N PHE A 229 -40.40 -10.86 18.70
CA PHE A 229 -40.11 -9.68 19.54
C PHE A 229 -41.31 -9.19 20.37
N GLY A 230 -42.40 -9.97 20.43
CA GLY A 230 -43.63 -9.59 21.14
C GLY A 230 -44.61 -8.73 20.33
N GLY A 231 -44.45 -8.67 19.01
CA GLY A 231 -45.30 -7.94 18.07
C GLY A 231 -44.64 -6.71 17.45
N PHE A 232 -45.30 -6.14 16.44
CA PHE A 232 -44.80 -4.95 15.75
C PHE A 232 -44.88 -3.72 16.66
N ALA A 233 -43.76 -3.01 16.81
CA ALA A 233 -43.68 -1.74 17.48
C ALA A 233 -42.51 -0.92 16.92
N PRO A 234 -42.54 0.43 17.03
CA PRO A 234 -41.48 1.28 16.50
C PRO A 234 -40.09 0.90 17.04
N ILE A 235 -39.09 0.90 16.16
CA ILE A 235 -37.67 0.73 16.51
C ILE A 235 -37.00 2.08 16.76
N GLY A 236 -35.93 2.08 17.55
CA GLY A 236 -35.25 3.29 18.00
C GLY A 236 -34.26 3.85 16.97
N LYS A 237 -33.84 5.10 17.17
CA LYS A 237 -32.64 5.62 16.51
C LYS A 237 -31.41 4.89 17.06
N LYS A 238 -30.41 4.68 16.21
CA LYS A 238 -29.11 4.15 16.63
C LYS A 238 -28.53 4.99 17.77
N VAL A 239 -28.26 4.36 18.91
CA VAL A 239 -27.53 4.98 20.02
C VAL A 239 -26.04 4.80 19.72
N ALA A 240 -25.30 5.91 19.61
CA ALA A 240 -23.87 5.85 19.43
C ALA A 240 -23.22 5.20 20.67
N SER A 241 -22.38 4.19 20.45
CA SER A 241 -21.62 3.51 21.50
C SER A 241 -20.15 3.89 21.44
N GLU A 242 -19.39 3.61 22.51
CA GLU A 242 -17.92 3.74 22.49
C GLU A 242 -17.28 2.94 21.34
N ASP A 243 -17.92 1.84 20.92
CA ASP A 243 -17.48 1.01 19.80
C ASP A 243 -17.71 1.66 18.42
N ASP A 244 -18.50 2.73 18.34
CA ASP A 244 -18.73 3.48 17.08
C ASP A 244 -17.78 4.69 16.94
N ILE A 245 -16.91 4.96 17.93
CA ILE A 245 -15.94 6.06 17.88
C ILE A 245 -14.83 5.70 16.89
N ILE A 246 -14.79 6.41 15.76
CA ILE A 246 -13.71 6.27 14.78
C ILE A 246 -12.51 7.07 15.27
N PRO A 247 -11.34 6.43 15.49
CA PRO A 247 -10.13 7.15 15.86
C PRO A 247 -9.69 8.13 14.77
N GLU A 248 -9.42 9.37 15.15
CA GLU A 248 -8.94 10.41 14.24
C GLU A 248 -7.43 10.30 14.02
N THR A 249 -6.98 10.54 12.79
CA THR A 249 -5.56 10.64 12.46
C THR A 249 -4.98 11.97 12.96
N THR A 250 -3.84 11.92 13.64
CA THR A 250 -3.10 13.11 14.09
C THR A 250 -1.68 13.10 13.52
N PRO A 251 -1.00 14.26 13.43
CA PRO A 251 0.42 14.30 13.08
C PRO A 251 1.24 13.35 13.96
N ALA A 252 2.16 12.61 13.34
CA ALA A 252 2.92 11.57 14.01
C ALA A 252 3.84 12.15 15.08
N LYS A 253 3.80 11.59 16.29
CA LYS A 253 4.68 11.94 17.42
C LYS A 253 5.53 10.75 17.82
N LEU A 254 6.84 10.94 17.90
CA LEU A 254 7.77 9.87 18.26
C LEU A 254 8.14 9.93 19.75
N TYR A 255 8.20 8.77 20.36
CA TYR A 255 8.60 8.55 21.74
C TYR A 255 9.65 7.43 21.77
N SER A 256 10.62 7.56 22.67
CA SER A 256 11.57 6.49 23.01
C SER A 256 11.07 5.75 24.24
N ILE A 257 11.30 4.45 24.29
CA ILE A 257 10.98 3.60 25.44
C ILE A 257 12.28 3.10 26.04
N THR A 258 12.54 3.46 27.30
CA THR A 258 13.70 3.00 28.08
C THR A 258 13.22 2.54 29.44
N ASP A 259 13.51 1.29 29.82
CA ASP A 259 13.08 0.70 31.10
C ASP A 259 11.56 0.78 31.36
N GLY A 260 10.75 0.72 30.29
CA GLY A 260 9.29 0.84 30.37
C GLY A 260 8.77 2.29 30.42
N GLU A 261 9.63 3.29 30.58
CA GLU A 261 9.23 4.69 30.55
C GLU A 261 9.16 5.23 29.11
N VAL A 262 8.06 5.91 28.78
CA VAL A 262 7.82 6.53 27.47
C VAL A 262 8.22 8.01 27.52
N LYS A 263 9.19 8.41 26.71
CA LYS A 263 9.72 9.79 26.65
C LYS A 263 9.64 10.36 25.24
N MET A 264 9.06 11.56 25.10
CA MET A 264 8.93 12.22 23.80
C MET A 264 10.31 12.51 23.19
N VAL A 265 10.42 12.31 21.88
CA VAL A 265 11.62 12.63 21.09
C VAL A 265 11.31 13.86 20.24
N ASP A 266 12.03 14.94 20.48
CA ASP A 266 11.89 16.18 19.71
C ASP A 266 12.69 16.10 18.40
N GLY A 267 12.13 16.62 17.31
CA GLY A 267 12.81 16.76 16.01
C GLY A 267 11.99 16.28 14.80
N GLU A 268 12.54 16.52 13.61
CA GLU A 268 11.97 16.04 12.35
C GLU A 268 12.11 14.50 12.24
N LEU A 269 11.05 13.84 11.78
CA LEU A 269 10.99 12.38 11.72
C LEU A 269 11.89 11.84 10.62
N SER A 270 13.07 11.37 11.01
CA SER A 270 14.01 10.68 10.12
C SER A 270 14.34 9.28 10.63
N LYS A 271 14.68 8.37 9.71
CA LYS A 271 15.12 7.01 10.05
C LYS A 271 16.32 7.00 11.01
N GLY A 272 17.16 8.04 10.98
CA GLY A 272 18.35 8.16 11.83
C GLY A 272 18.05 8.23 13.32
N LEU A 273 16.82 8.61 13.71
CA LEU A 273 16.39 8.64 15.11
C LEU A 273 16.15 7.25 15.72
N LEU A 274 15.98 6.22 14.90
CA LEU A 274 15.63 4.86 15.33
C LEU A 274 16.89 4.02 15.59
N GLU A 275 17.34 3.99 16.83
CA GLU A 275 18.50 3.20 17.26
C GLU A 275 18.20 1.71 17.31
N ASN A 276 19.13 0.88 16.80
CA ASN A 276 18.91 -0.57 16.65
C ASN A 276 18.84 -1.37 17.97
N ASN A 277 19.14 -0.75 19.10
CA ASN A 277 19.17 -1.33 20.45
C ASN A 277 18.09 -0.72 21.36
N LYS A 278 17.13 0.04 20.82
CA LYS A 278 16.04 0.67 21.58
C LYS A 278 14.67 0.35 20.98
N CYS A 279 13.64 0.62 21.76
CA CYS A 279 12.25 0.60 21.33
C CYS A 279 11.71 2.02 21.23
N TYR A 280 10.83 2.26 20.27
CA TYR A 280 10.20 3.56 20.02
C TYR A 280 8.71 3.37 19.78
N LEU A 281 7.92 4.35 20.21
CA LEU A 281 6.49 4.43 19.98
C LEU A 281 6.21 5.61 19.04
N LEU A 282 5.50 5.37 17.94
CA LEU A 282 5.05 6.41 17.02
C LEU A 282 3.53 6.51 17.11
N ASP A 283 3.03 7.63 17.64
CA ASP A 283 1.61 7.89 17.82
C ASP A 283 1.06 8.74 16.67
N CYS A 284 0.19 8.13 15.85
CA CYS A 284 -0.49 8.77 14.72
C CYS A 284 -1.98 9.01 15.00
N GLY A 285 -2.41 8.91 16.27
CA GLY A 285 -3.80 9.11 16.70
C GLY A 285 -4.69 7.88 16.48
N SER A 286 -4.93 7.51 15.23
CA SER A 286 -5.75 6.35 14.88
C SER A 286 -5.01 5.01 14.96
N GLU A 287 -3.69 5.07 14.81
CA GLU A 287 -2.78 3.93 14.89
C GLU A 287 -1.53 4.34 15.68
N VAL A 288 -1.05 3.42 16.51
CA VAL A 288 0.19 3.54 17.28
C VAL A 288 1.13 2.43 16.82
N PHE A 289 2.34 2.79 16.42
CA PHE A 289 3.37 1.83 16.05
C PHE A 289 4.38 1.65 17.18
N LEU A 290 4.65 0.41 17.56
CA LEU A 290 5.78 0.06 18.43
C LEU A 290 6.93 -0.44 17.55
N TRP A 291 7.92 0.40 17.30
CA TRP A 291 9.13 0.01 16.57
C TRP A 291 10.18 -0.55 17.52
N VAL A 292 10.74 -1.70 17.18
CA VAL A 292 11.68 -2.45 18.01
C VAL A 292 13.00 -2.63 17.27
N GLY A 293 14.08 -2.12 17.86
CA GLY A 293 15.44 -2.31 17.36
C GLY A 293 15.84 -3.78 17.37
N ARG A 294 16.58 -4.25 16.35
CA ARG A 294 16.91 -5.68 16.17
C ARG A 294 17.76 -6.26 17.31
N VAL A 295 18.53 -5.43 18.00
CA VAL A 295 19.51 -5.83 19.04
C VAL A 295 18.88 -5.87 20.44
N THR A 296 17.63 -5.40 20.58
CA THR A 296 16.89 -5.43 21.85
C THR A 296 16.66 -6.85 22.36
N GLN A 297 16.69 -7.04 23.67
CA GLN A 297 16.42 -8.34 24.31
C GLN A 297 14.92 -8.64 24.40
N VAL A 298 14.55 -9.92 24.54
CA VAL A 298 13.14 -10.34 24.58
C VAL A 298 12.39 -9.67 25.73
N GLU A 299 13.04 -9.52 26.89
CA GLU A 299 12.50 -8.88 28.09
C GLU A 299 12.20 -7.39 27.85
N GLU A 300 13.10 -6.66 27.18
CA GLU A 300 12.89 -5.26 26.79
C GLU A 300 11.71 -5.12 25.81
N ARG A 301 11.57 -6.07 24.87
CA ARG A 301 10.44 -6.10 23.93
C ARG A 301 9.12 -6.32 24.64
N LYS A 302 9.08 -7.20 25.66
CA LYS A 302 7.89 -7.44 26.50
C LYS A 302 7.52 -6.17 27.28
N ALA A 303 8.50 -5.53 27.92
CA ALA A 303 8.29 -4.27 28.65
C ALA A 303 7.80 -3.14 27.72
N ALA A 304 8.36 -3.02 26.52
CA ALA A 304 7.95 -2.01 25.54
C ALA A 304 6.53 -2.26 25.00
N SER A 305 6.13 -3.53 24.83
CA SER A 305 4.75 -3.90 24.49
C SER A 305 3.76 -3.48 25.58
N GLN A 306 4.10 -3.69 26.85
CA GLN A 306 3.28 -3.24 27.97
C GLN A 306 3.19 -1.70 28.02
N ALA A 307 4.32 -1.00 27.88
CA ALA A 307 4.35 0.46 27.87
C ALA A 307 3.49 1.08 26.76
N ALA A 308 3.38 0.41 25.60
CA ALA A 308 2.52 0.86 24.51
C ALA A 308 1.01 0.76 24.86
N GLU A 309 0.59 -0.30 25.53
CA GLU A 309 -0.80 -0.45 26.03
C GLU A 309 -1.12 0.63 27.06
N GLU A 310 -0.24 0.82 28.04
CA GLU A 310 -0.39 1.84 29.09
C GLU A 310 -0.40 3.26 28.50
N PHE A 311 0.41 3.50 27.46
CA PHE A 311 0.42 4.78 26.75
C PHE A 311 -0.94 5.10 26.13
N VAL A 312 -1.54 4.16 25.37
CA VAL A 312 -2.85 4.33 24.72
C VAL A 312 -3.92 4.67 25.76
N VAL A 313 -3.93 3.98 26.90
CA VAL A 313 -4.84 4.26 28.02
C VAL A 313 -4.57 5.64 28.62
N SER A 314 -3.31 5.98 28.91
CA SER A 314 -2.93 7.26 29.54
C SER A 314 -3.26 8.48 28.69
N GLN A 315 -3.21 8.35 27.36
CA GLN A 315 -3.54 9.40 26.41
C GLN A 315 -5.04 9.49 26.11
N ASN A 316 -5.88 8.70 26.80
CA ASN A 316 -7.33 8.61 26.56
C ASN A 316 -7.66 8.34 25.08
N ARG A 317 -6.83 7.53 24.40
CA ARG A 317 -7.10 7.12 23.02
C ARG A 317 -8.32 6.19 22.99
N PRO A 318 -9.16 6.24 21.94
CA PRO A 318 -10.28 5.31 21.79
C PRO A 318 -9.82 3.85 21.86
N LYS A 319 -10.66 2.94 22.38
CA LYS A 319 -10.34 1.49 22.42
C LYS A 319 -10.05 0.91 21.03
N ALA A 320 -10.65 1.49 20.00
CA ALA A 320 -10.45 1.13 18.60
C ALA A 320 -9.06 1.51 18.04
N THR A 321 -8.24 2.28 18.79
CA THR A 321 -6.89 2.65 18.35
C THR A 321 -6.05 1.40 18.14
N ARG A 322 -5.50 1.26 16.93
CA ARG A 322 -4.71 0.09 16.53
C ARG A 322 -3.31 0.17 17.11
N ILE A 323 -2.78 -0.97 17.55
CA ILE A 323 -1.38 -1.10 17.96
C ILE A 323 -0.68 -2.09 17.04
N THR A 324 0.31 -1.62 16.30
CA THR A 324 1.10 -2.42 15.36
C THR A 324 2.56 -2.44 15.81
N ARG A 325 3.10 -3.62 16.16
CA ARG A 325 4.51 -3.78 16.48
C ARG A 325 5.33 -4.15 15.25
N LEU A 326 6.43 -3.45 15.07
CA LEU A 326 7.35 -3.59 13.96
C LEU A 326 8.75 -3.85 14.48
N ILE A 327 9.50 -4.70 13.78
CA ILE A 327 10.91 -4.93 14.08
C ILE A 327 11.78 -4.34 12.97
N GLN A 328 12.95 -3.84 13.35
CA GLN A 328 13.87 -3.18 12.43
C GLN A 328 14.17 -4.02 11.17
N GLY A 329 13.93 -3.41 10.01
CA GLY A 329 14.09 -4.01 8.68
C GLY A 329 12.84 -4.70 8.12
N TYR A 330 11.77 -4.81 8.91
CA TYR A 330 10.46 -5.32 8.49
C TYR A 330 9.35 -4.29 8.69
N GLU A 331 9.69 -3.00 8.64
CA GLU A 331 8.72 -1.93 8.84
C GLU A 331 7.72 -1.88 7.68
N THR A 332 6.45 -1.68 8.02
CA THR A 332 5.35 -1.56 7.07
C THR A 332 5.42 -0.25 6.30
N HIS A 333 4.71 -0.18 5.17
CA HIS A 333 4.63 1.07 4.41
C HIS A 333 3.97 2.19 5.22
N SER A 334 2.87 1.88 5.92
CA SER A 334 2.14 2.84 6.77
C SER A 334 3.03 3.47 7.83
N PHE A 335 3.97 2.72 8.40
CA PHE A 335 4.96 3.30 9.32
C PHE A 335 5.93 4.23 8.60
N LYS A 336 6.52 3.77 7.49
CA LYS A 336 7.54 4.51 6.72
C LYS A 336 7.02 5.82 6.16
N SER A 337 5.72 5.90 5.81
CA SER A 337 5.11 7.12 5.26
C SER A 337 5.00 8.28 6.26
N ASN A 338 5.21 8.03 7.55
CA ASN A 338 5.25 9.08 8.57
C ASN A 338 6.61 9.81 8.66
N PHE A 339 7.62 9.36 7.91
CA PHE A 339 8.98 9.93 7.94
C PHE A 339 9.24 10.74 6.67
N ASP A 340 9.90 11.89 6.81
CA ASP A 340 10.16 12.81 5.69
C ASP A 340 11.07 12.19 4.62
N SER A 341 11.97 11.30 5.05
CA SER A 341 12.80 10.52 4.15
C SER A 341 13.08 9.11 4.70
N TRP A 342 12.84 8.10 3.85
CA TRP A 342 13.18 6.71 4.14
C TRP A 342 14.09 6.15 3.04
N PRO A 343 15.33 5.69 3.34
CA PRO A 343 16.26 5.20 2.33
C PRO A 343 15.72 4.01 1.53
N ALA A 344 15.64 4.17 0.20
CA ALA A 344 15.38 3.11 -0.76
C ALA A 344 16.57 2.14 -0.78
N GLY A 345 16.37 0.90 -0.34
CA GLY A 345 17.43 -0.12 -0.26
C GLY A 345 17.68 -0.71 1.14
N SER A 346 16.92 -0.30 2.16
CA SER A 346 17.00 -0.93 3.50
C SER A 346 16.27 -2.28 3.63
N ALA A 347 16.14 -3.04 2.52
CA ALA A 347 15.76 -4.44 2.61
C ALA A 347 16.85 -5.20 3.37
N ALA A 348 16.44 -6.11 4.26
CA ALA A 348 17.34 -6.79 5.18
C ALA A 348 18.56 -7.42 4.47
N PRO A 349 19.79 -7.24 4.99
CA PRO A 349 20.94 -8.03 4.59
C PRO A 349 20.74 -9.45 5.16
N GLY A 350 19.97 -10.28 4.47
CA GLY A 350 19.62 -11.63 4.94
C GLY A 350 19.80 -12.73 3.90
N ALA A 351 20.00 -12.38 2.63
CA ALA A 351 20.10 -13.37 1.54
C ALA A 351 21.50 -14.02 1.44
N GLU A 352 22.56 -13.40 1.98
CA GLU A 352 23.93 -13.91 1.80
C GLU A 352 24.46 -14.73 2.99
N GLU A 353 24.15 -14.38 4.24
CA GLU A 353 24.75 -15.05 5.41
C GLU A 353 24.19 -16.46 5.70
N GLY A 354 23.00 -16.79 5.21
CA GLY A 354 22.40 -18.13 5.34
C GLY A 354 22.86 -19.13 4.27
N ARG A 355 23.28 -18.64 3.09
CA ARG A 355 23.70 -19.51 1.97
C ARG A 355 24.98 -20.29 2.28
N GLY A 356 25.92 -19.69 3.00
CA GLY A 356 27.19 -20.32 3.35
C GLY A 356 27.07 -21.48 4.34
N LYS A 357 26.15 -21.40 5.31
CA LYS A 357 26.00 -22.42 6.36
C LYS A 357 25.12 -23.60 5.92
N VAL A 358 24.09 -23.36 5.11
CA VAL A 358 23.21 -24.42 4.58
C VAL A 358 23.90 -25.21 3.45
N ALA A 359 24.68 -24.54 2.58
CA ALA A 359 25.47 -25.23 1.55
C ALA A 359 26.59 -26.10 2.13
N ALA A 360 27.18 -25.69 3.28
CA ALA A 360 28.16 -26.49 4.00
C ALA A 360 27.55 -27.73 4.68
N LEU A 361 26.35 -27.59 5.26
CA LEU A 361 25.62 -28.71 5.89
C LEU A 361 25.14 -29.75 4.86
N LEU A 362 24.64 -29.28 3.70
CA LEU A 362 24.13 -30.16 2.64
C LEU A 362 25.24 -30.92 1.89
N LYS A 363 26.48 -30.39 1.88
CA LYS A 363 27.66 -31.12 1.39
C LYS A 363 28.10 -32.26 2.33
N GLN A 364 27.82 -32.17 3.63
CA GLN A 364 28.14 -33.24 4.58
C GLN A 364 27.15 -34.41 4.57
N GLN A 365 25.97 -34.27 3.95
CA GLN A 365 24.95 -35.32 3.90
C GLN A 365 24.78 -36.03 2.56
N GLY A 366 25.66 -35.80 1.58
CA GLY A 366 25.75 -36.68 0.39
C GLY A 366 24.50 -36.76 -0.50
N VAL A 367 23.63 -35.74 -0.50
CA VAL A 367 22.47 -35.69 -1.40
C VAL A 367 22.81 -34.84 -2.62
N GLY A 368 23.08 -35.50 -3.74
CA GLY A 368 23.27 -34.84 -5.03
C GLY A 368 21.92 -34.48 -5.66
N LEU A 369 21.64 -33.19 -5.83
CA LEU A 369 20.54 -32.70 -6.67
C LEU A 369 21.09 -31.83 -7.79
N LYS A 370 21.14 -32.42 -9.00
CA LYS A 370 21.20 -31.70 -10.27
C LYS A 370 19.87 -30.97 -10.47
N GLY A 371 19.94 -29.66 -10.70
CA GLY A 371 18.77 -28.87 -11.09
C GLY A 371 18.74 -27.47 -10.51
N VAL A 372 19.80 -26.67 -10.73
CA VAL A 372 19.73 -25.23 -10.47
C VAL A 372 18.99 -24.59 -11.65
N ALA A 373 17.69 -24.39 -11.49
CA ALA A 373 16.95 -23.46 -12.34
C ALA A 373 17.52 -22.05 -12.10
N LYS A 374 18.01 -21.43 -13.18
CA LYS A 374 18.37 -20.01 -13.18
C LYS A 374 17.16 -19.21 -12.70
N SER A 375 17.31 -18.49 -11.59
CA SER A 375 16.36 -17.48 -11.17
C SER A 375 16.21 -16.46 -12.29
N ALA A 376 15.04 -16.40 -12.92
CA ALA A 376 14.68 -15.28 -13.77
C ALA A 376 14.79 -13.98 -12.96
N PRO A 377 15.28 -12.87 -13.54
CA PRO A 377 15.19 -11.58 -12.90
C PRO A 377 13.73 -11.28 -12.58
N VAL A 378 13.50 -10.65 -11.43
CA VAL A 378 12.19 -10.11 -11.03
C VAL A 378 11.81 -9.07 -12.09
N ASN A 379 10.90 -9.43 -12.98
CA ASN A 379 10.26 -8.43 -13.84
C ASN A 379 9.38 -7.57 -12.93
N GLU A 380 9.67 -6.27 -12.87
CA GLU A 380 8.58 -5.31 -12.67
C GLU A 380 7.52 -5.66 -13.71
N GLU A 381 6.29 -5.98 -13.28
CA GLU A 381 5.18 -6.13 -14.21
C GLU A 381 4.92 -4.76 -14.84
N VAL A 382 5.64 -4.49 -15.93
CA VAL A 382 5.38 -3.35 -16.80
C VAL A 382 3.96 -3.56 -17.32
N PRO A 383 3.02 -2.63 -17.04
CA PRO A 383 1.67 -2.78 -17.57
C PRO A 383 1.72 -2.88 -19.10
N PRO A 384 0.73 -3.55 -19.72
CA PRO A 384 0.68 -3.66 -21.18
C PRO A 384 0.86 -2.29 -21.84
N LEU A 385 1.86 -2.19 -22.72
CA LEU A 385 2.12 -0.99 -23.50
C LEU A 385 1.09 -0.89 -24.62
N LEU A 386 0.69 0.32 -24.97
CA LEU A 386 -0.21 0.55 -26.09
C LEU A 386 0.54 0.25 -27.41
N GLU A 387 -0.13 -0.40 -28.35
CA GLU A 387 0.42 -0.68 -29.68
C GLU A 387 0.69 0.63 -30.42
N GLY A 388 1.83 0.75 -31.10
CA GLY A 388 2.33 2.01 -31.65
C GLY A 388 1.70 2.48 -32.97
N ASP A 389 0.60 1.88 -33.41
CA ASP A 389 -0.10 2.24 -34.66
C ASP A 389 -1.20 3.29 -34.47
N GLY A 390 -1.47 3.70 -33.23
CA GLY A 390 -2.44 4.74 -32.88
C GLY A 390 -2.06 6.15 -33.35
N LYS A 391 -3.07 7.01 -33.45
CA LYS A 391 -2.93 8.42 -33.83
C LYS A 391 -2.60 9.27 -32.61
N MET A 392 -1.46 9.96 -32.67
CA MET A 392 -1.00 10.90 -31.63
C MET A 392 -1.30 12.35 -32.00
N GLU A 393 -1.89 13.09 -31.07
CA GLU A 393 -2.06 14.54 -31.16
C GLU A 393 -1.56 15.20 -29.87
N VAL A 394 -0.65 16.18 -30.01
CA VAL A 394 -0.04 16.87 -28.86
C VAL A 394 -0.23 18.37 -29.00
N TRP A 395 -0.62 19.02 -27.91
CA TRP A 395 -0.74 20.47 -27.81
C TRP A 395 0.06 21.00 -26.63
N CYS A 396 0.70 22.15 -26.80
CA CYS A 396 1.26 22.94 -25.71
C CYS A 396 0.22 23.99 -25.26
N ILE A 397 0.11 24.22 -23.95
CA ILE A 397 -0.72 25.29 -23.41
C ILE A 397 0.00 26.62 -23.57
N ASN A 398 -0.72 27.61 -24.08
CA ASN A 398 -0.21 28.96 -24.21
C ASN A 398 -1.32 29.96 -23.87
N GLY A 399 -1.30 30.49 -22.65
CA GLY A 399 -2.32 31.39 -22.15
C GLY A 399 -3.66 30.68 -21.99
N SER A 400 -4.69 31.13 -22.73
CA SER A 400 -6.04 30.57 -22.64
C SER A 400 -6.36 29.48 -23.67
N ALA A 401 -5.38 29.07 -24.47
CA ALA A 401 -5.56 28.14 -25.58
C ALA A 401 -4.56 26.98 -25.56
N LYS A 402 -4.85 25.94 -26.35
CA LYS A 402 -3.94 24.84 -26.66
C LYS A 402 -3.46 24.97 -28.11
N THR A 403 -2.15 25.00 -28.32
CA THR A 403 -1.53 25.15 -29.64
C THR A 403 -0.95 23.81 -30.08
N PRO A 404 -1.31 23.28 -31.28
CA PRO A 404 -0.80 22.00 -31.75
C PRO A 404 0.71 22.06 -31.97
N LEU A 405 1.43 21.01 -31.56
CA LEU A 405 2.85 20.90 -31.82
C LEU A 405 3.14 20.41 -33.25
N PRO A 406 4.18 20.93 -33.91
CA PRO A 406 4.75 20.35 -35.12
C PRO A 406 5.19 18.90 -34.88
N LYS A 407 5.19 18.07 -35.93
CA LYS A 407 5.51 16.63 -35.80
C LYS A 407 6.94 16.40 -35.31
N GLU A 408 7.85 17.26 -35.72
CA GLU A 408 9.27 17.28 -35.34
C GLU A 408 9.53 17.65 -33.87
N ASP A 409 8.53 18.21 -33.19
CA ASP A 409 8.61 18.57 -31.77
C ASP A 409 7.83 17.62 -30.86
N ILE A 410 7.05 16.69 -31.42
CA ILE A 410 6.40 15.63 -30.64
C ILE A 410 7.47 14.75 -30.00
N GLY A 411 7.52 14.76 -28.67
CA GLY A 411 8.55 14.08 -27.88
C GLY A 411 9.50 15.05 -27.17
N LYS A 412 9.48 16.35 -27.50
CA LYS A 412 10.22 17.41 -26.78
C LYS A 412 9.28 18.08 -25.78
N PHE A 413 9.61 17.98 -24.50
CA PHE A 413 8.86 18.57 -23.40
C PHE A 413 9.72 19.62 -22.71
N TYR A 414 9.15 20.77 -22.41
CA TYR A 414 9.83 21.85 -21.70
C TYR A 414 9.33 21.93 -20.25
N SER A 415 10.25 22.06 -19.32
CA SER A 415 9.98 22.05 -17.86
C SER A 415 9.09 23.23 -17.41
N GLY A 416 9.05 24.32 -18.19
CA GLY A 416 8.22 25.50 -17.96
C GLY A 416 6.83 25.44 -18.59
N ASP A 417 6.52 24.38 -19.35
CA ASP A 417 5.28 24.30 -20.14
C ASP A 417 4.34 23.19 -19.63
N CYS A 418 3.08 23.28 -20.07
CA CYS A 418 2.08 22.23 -19.90
C CYS A 418 1.65 21.69 -21.27
N TYR A 419 1.43 20.38 -21.36
CA TYR A 419 1.03 19.72 -22.60
C TYR A 419 -0.26 18.92 -22.41
N ILE A 420 -1.07 18.82 -23.48
CA ILE A 420 -2.17 17.88 -23.60
C ILE A 420 -1.81 16.89 -24.70
N ILE A 421 -1.98 15.60 -24.41
CA ILE A 421 -1.69 14.48 -25.30
C ILE A 421 -2.99 13.69 -25.47
N LEU A 422 -3.46 13.55 -26.70
CA LEU A 422 -4.54 12.63 -27.05
C LEU A 422 -3.96 11.54 -27.94
N TYR A 423 -4.03 10.30 -27.47
CA TYR A 423 -3.63 9.12 -28.21
C TYR A 423 -4.87 8.26 -28.50
N THR A 424 -5.19 8.10 -29.78
CA THR A 424 -6.31 7.28 -30.24
C THR A 424 -5.75 5.95 -30.74
N TYR A 425 -6.16 4.85 -30.12
CA TYR A 425 -5.71 3.51 -30.46
C TYR A 425 -6.91 2.58 -30.63
N HIS A 426 -6.69 1.43 -31.27
CA HIS A 426 -7.73 0.43 -31.45
C HIS A 426 -7.54 -0.68 -30.43
N SER A 427 -8.56 -0.95 -29.62
CA SER A 427 -8.59 -2.15 -28.79
C SER A 427 -9.49 -3.21 -29.44
N GLY A 428 -9.08 -4.47 -29.36
CA GLY A 428 -9.90 -5.64 -29.72
C GLY A 428 -10.72 -5.48 -31.01
N ASP A 429 -12.06 -5.47 -30.87
CA ASP A 429 -13.09 -5.43 -31.93
C ASP A 429 -13.11 -4.13 -32.79
N ARG A 430 -11.95 -3.52 -33.07
CA ARG A 430 -11.77 -2.27 -33.84
C ARG A 430 -12.50 -1.06 -33.24
N LYS A 431 -12.71 -1.07 -31.93
CA LYS A 431 -13.27 0.08 -31.23
C LYS A 431 -12.15 1.08 -30.98
N GLU A 432 -12.39 2.34 -31.35
CA GLU A 432 -11.49 3.44 -30.96
C GLU A 432 -11.59 3.67 -29.46
N ASP A 433 -10.45 3.51 -28.79
CA ASP A 433 -10.22 3.93 -27.42
C ASP A 433 -9.22 5.09 -27.38
N TYR A 434 -9.23 5.82 -26.28
CA TYR A 434 -8.50 7.08 -26.15
C TYR A 434 -7.73 7.12 -24.84
N LEU A 435 -6.47 7.49 -24.90
CA LEU A 435 -5.69 7.94 -23.75
C LEU A 435 -5.56 9.46 -23.84
N LEU A 436 -6.06 10.17 -22.83
CA LEU A 436 -5.99 11.62 -22.74
C LEU A 436 -5.14 12.01 -21.54
N CYS A 437 -3.89 12.40 -21.78
CA CYS A 437 -2.99 12.83 -20.73
C CYS A 437 -2.77 14.34 -20.78
N PHE A 438 -2.46 14.92 -19.63
CA PHE A 438 -1.86 16.24 -19.56
C PHE A 438 -0.63 16.20 -18.65
N TRP A 439 0.47 16.73 -19.17
CA TRP A 439 1.79 16.68 -18.55
C TRP A 439 2.18 18.07 -18.08
N PHE A 440 2.64 18.18 -16.83
CA PHE A 440 3.08 19.42 -16.20
C PHE A 440 4.59 19.39 -15.98
N GLY A 441 5.25 20.40 -16.54
CA GLY A 441 6.65 20.66 -16.26
C GLY A 441 6.83 21.18 -14.83
N ASN A 442 7.98 20.88 -14.22
CA ASN A 442 8.29 21.28 -12.85
C ASN A 442 8.31 22.80 -12.63
N ASP A 443 8.63 23.57 -13.67
CA ASP A 443 8.72 25.03 -13.66
C ASP A 443 7.48 25.69 -14.30
N SER A 444 6.45 24.90 -14.65
CA SER A 444 5.24 25.40 -15.29
C SER A 444 4.39 26.24 -14.33
N ILE A 445 3.74 27.27 -14.87
CA ILE A 445 2.92 28.19 -14.07
C ILE A 445 1.54 27.59 -13.75
N GLU A 446 0.97 28.01 -12.61
CA GLU A 446 -0.29 27.47 -12.10
C GLU A 446 -1.47 27.75 -13.05
N GLU A 447 -1.46 28.88 -13.73
CA GLU A 447 -2.47 29.28 -14.71
C GLU A 447 -2.53 28.31 -15.89
N ASP A 448 -1.37 27.95 -16.45
CA ASP A 448 -1.26 27.00 -17.57
C ASP A 448 -1.64 25.59 -17.11
N GLN A 449 -1.29 25.19 -15.88
CA GLN A 449 -1.71 23.90 -15.29
C GLN A 449 -3.23 23.80 -15.15
N LYS A 450 -3.88 24.85 -14.59
CA LYS A 450 -5.34 24.95 -14.49
C LYS A 450 -6.00 24.92 -15.86
N MET A 451 -5.41 25.62 -16.83
CA MET A 451 -5.90 25.65 -18.20
C MET A 451 -5.85 24.27 -18.87
N ALA A 452 -4.72 23.57 -18.76
CA ALA A 452 -4.57 22.21 -19.29
C ALA A 452 -5.63 21.26 -18.70
N ALA A 453 -5.79 21.26 -17.38
CA ALA A 453 -6.78 20.41 -16.71
C ALA A 453 -8.21 20.72 -17.18
N ARG A 454 -8.55 22.01 -17.31
CA ARG A 454 -9.87 22.44 -17.80
C ARG A 454 -10.11 21.99 -19.24
N LEU A 455 -9.14 22.20 -20.14
CA LEU A 455 -9.26 21.81 -21.55
C LEU A 455 -9.30 20.29 -21.72
N ALA A 456 -8.52 19.54 -20.95
CA ALA A 456 -8.57 18.07 -20.93
C ALA A 456 -9.95 17.56 -20.50
N ASN A 457 -10.58 18.17 -19.48
CA ASN A 457 -11.94 17.82 -19.08
C ASN A 457 -12.96 18.12 -20.17
N THR A 458 -12.86 19.27 -20.84
CA THR A 458 -13.71 19.60 -21.99
C THR A 458 -13.55 18.58 -23.12
N MET A 459 -12.32 18.14 -23.42
CA MET A 459 -12.04 17.11 -24.42
C MET A 459 -12.57 15.73 -24.01
N SER A 460 -12.46 15.36 -22.74
CA SER A 460 -13.05 14.10 -22.24
C SER A 460 -14.57 14.11 -22.37
N ASN A 461 -15.21 15.23 -22.00
CA ASN A 461 -16.65 15.41 -22.13
C ASN A 461 -17.12 15.33 -23.60
N SER A 462 -16.40 15.96 -24.54
CA SER A 462 -16.73 15.88 -25.97
C SER A 462 -16.58 14.46 -26.54
N LEU A 463 -15.67 13.66 -25.96
CA LEU A 463 -15.50 12.24 -26.24
C LEU A 463 -16.41 11.32 -25.41
N LYS A 464 -17.43 11.88 -24.74
CA LYS A 464 -18.45 11.20 -23.92
C LYS A 464 -17.87 10.46 -22.71
N GLY A 465 -16.80 10.96 -22.11
CA GLY A 465 -16.15 10.38 -20.95
C GLY A 465 -15.47 9.03 -21.21
N ARG A 466 -15.30 8.65 -22.48
CA ARG A 466 -14.60 7.42 -22.90
C ARG A 466 -13.08 7.43 -22.64
N PRO A 467 -12.36 8.57 -22.76
CA PRO A 467 -10.92 8.55 -22.60
C PRO A 467 -10.47 8.16 -21.18
N VAL A 468 -9.43 7.33 -21.10
CA VAL A 468 -8.65 7.18 -19.87
C VAL A 468 -7.89 8.49 -19.65
N GLN A 469 -8.17 9.20 -18.56
CA GLN A 469 -7.53 10.46 -18.24
C GLN A 469 -6.33 10.28 -17.30
N GLY A 470 -5.20 10.89 -17.64
CA GLY A 470 -3.99 10.87 -16.81
C GLY A 470 -3.42 12.27 -16.57
N ARG A 471 -3.19 12.63 -15.30
CA ARG A 471 -2.38 13.79 -14.93
C ARG A 471 -0.96 13.34 -14.63
N ILE A 472 0.01 13.88 -15.35
CA ILE A 472 1.41 13.46 -15.27
C ILE A 472 2.27 14.66 -14.89
N PHE A 473 3.19 14.45 -13.96
CA PHE A 473 4.17 15.46 -13.57
C PHE A 473 5.55 15.05 -14.08
N GLN A 474 6.37 16.04 -14.44
CA GLN A 474 7.76 15.83 -14.84
C GLN A 474 8.52 14.95 -13.82
N GLY A 475 9.18 13.92 -14.33
CA GLY A 475 9.93 12.96 -13.52
C GLY A 475 9.08 11.83 -12.92
N LYS A 476 7.74 11.91 -13.02
CA LYS A 476 6.79 10.89 -12.58
C LYS A 476 5.97 10.32 -13.75
N GLU A 477 6.59 10.22 -14.92
CA GLU A 477 5.97 9.65 -16.11
C GLU A 477 5.74 8.13 -15.96
N PRO A 478 4.52 7.62 -16.22
CA PRO A 478 4.27 6.19 -16.20
C PRO A 478 4.89 5.48 -17.42
N PRO A 479 5.24 4.18 -17.32
CA PRO A 479 5.90 3.44 -18.40
C PRO A 479 5.15 3.47 -19.73
N GLN A 480 3.81 3.41 -19.70
CA GLN A 480 2.97 3.49 -20.90
C GLN A 480 3.06 4.87 -21.58
N PHE A 481 3.23 5.94 -20.81
CA PHE A 481 3.39 7.29 -21.38
C PHE A 481 4.76 7.46 -22.03
N ILE A 482 5.83 6.97 -21.40
CA ILE A 482 7.18 7.01 -21.98
C ILE A 482 7.23 6.23 -23.30
N ALA A 483 6.57 5.07 -23.36
CA ALA A 483 6.52 4.25 -24.57
C ALA A 483 5.87 4.93 -25.78
N LEU A 484 5.01 5.92 -25.56
CA LEU A 484 4.38 6.69 -26.63
C LEU A 484 5.33 7.67 -27.34
N PHE A 485 6.45 8.02 -26.70
CA PHE A 485 7.42 8.99 -27.22
C PHE A 485 8.77 8.31 -27.39
N GLN A 486 9.12 7.95 -28.63
CA GLN A 486 10.38 7.29 -28.96
C GLN A 486 11.20 8.16 -29.93
N PRO A 487 11.97 9.17 -29.43
CA PRO A 487 12.37 9.37 -28.02
C PRO A 487 11.54 10.41 -27.23
N MET A 488 11.53 10.30 -25.90
CA MET A 488 11.09 11.34 -24.97
C MET A 488 12.28 12.16 -24.46
N VAL A 489 12.23 13.48 -24.64
CA VAL A 489 13.27 14.42 -24.23
C VAL A 489 12.65 15.54 -23.40
N ILE A 490 13.20 15.77 -22.20
CA ILE A 490 12.78 16.84 -21.29
C ILE A 490 13.87 17.92 -21.25
N LEU A 491 13.50 19.13 -21.61
CA LEU A 491 14.35 20.32 -21.72
C LEU A 491 13.98 21.34 -20.63
N LYS A 492 14.93 22.22 -20.31
CA LYS A 492 14.74 23.32 -19.36
C LYS A 492 14.07 24.53 -20.01
N GLY A 493 13.44 25.34 -19.16
CA GLY A 493 12.64 26.50 -19.53
C GLY A 493 11.32 26.12 -20.21
N GLY A 494 10.68 27.08 -20.88
CA GLY A 494 9.36 26.95 -21.50
C GLY A 494 9.20 27.83 -22.74
N LEU A 495 8.20 27.55 -23.57
CA LEU A 495 7.81 28.33 -24.75
C LEU A 495 6.49 29.08 -24.54
N SER A 496 5.72 28.75 -23.49
CA SER A 496 4.45 29.43 -23.22
C SER A 496 4.66 30.91 -22.90
N SER A 497 3.78 31.76 -23.41
CA SER A 497 3.81 33.20 -23.10
C SER A 497 3.61 33.45 -21.60
N GLY A 498 2.79 32.62 -20.93
CA GLY A 498 2.60 32.67 -19.49
C GLY A 498 3.91 32.44 -18.73
N TYR A 499 4.66 31.39 -19.09
CA TYR A 499 5.97 31.12 -18.51
C TYR A 499 6.95 32.28 -18.73
N LYS A 500 7.06 32.78 -19.97
CA LYS A 500 7.95 33.90 -20.32
C LYS A 500 7.61 35.18 -19.55
N ASN A 501 6.33 35.50 -19.43
CA ASN A 501 5.87 36.66 -18.67
C ASN A 501 6.16 36.49 -17.18
N SER A 502 5.95 35.30 -16.61
CA SER A 502 6.26 35.00 -15.20
C SER A 502 7.75 35.17 -14.89
N LEU A 503 8.64 34.78 -15.81
CA LEU A 503 10.08 35.03 -15.66
C LEU A 503 10.40 36.52 -15.67
N ALA A 504 9.82 37.27 -16.61
CA ALA A 504 10.03 38.72 -16.72
C ALA A 504 9.55 39.46 -15.46
N GLU A 505 8.39 39.09 -14.92
CA GLU A 505 7.84 39.64 -13.67
C GLU A 505 8.72 39.33 -12.45
N LYS A 506 9.32 38.14 -12.41
CA LYS A 506 10.24 37.71 -11.33
C LYS A 506 11.67 38.23 -11.51
N GLY A 507 11.99 38.87 -12.64
CA GLY A 507 13.34 39.29 -12.99
C GLY A 507 14.33 38.14 -13.16
N LEU A 508 13.85 36.95 -13.51
CA LEU A 508 14.66 35.75 -13.70
C LEU A 508 15.15 35.61 -15.15
N PRO A 509 16.36 35.05 -15.37
CA PRO A 509 16.85 34.80 -16.71
C PRO A 509 16.06 33.69 -17.40
N ASP A 510 15.85 33.86 -18.70
CA ASP A 510 15.23 32.85 -19.56
C ASP A 510 16.22 31.74 -19.88
N VAL A 511 16.04 30.59 -19.22
CA VAL A 511 16.87 29.40 -19.37
C VAL A 511 16.30 28.40 -20.38
N THR A 512 15.35 28.82 -21.23
CA THR A 512 14.78 27.96 -22.26
C THR A 512 15.85 27.43 -23.19
N CYS A 513 15.93 26.10 -23.27
CA CYS A 513 16.82 25.43 -24.20
C CYS A 513 16.43 25.76 -25.64
N THR A 514 17.40 26.19 -26.44
CA THR A 514 17.23 26.44 -27.88
C THR A 514 18.19 25.56 -28.66
N ALA A 515 18.06 25.53 -29.98
CA ALA A 515 18.95 24.74 -30.84
C ALA A 515 20.44 25.15 -30.73
N ASP A 516 20.74 26.35 -30.23
CA ASP A 516 22.10 26.88 -30.11
C ASP A 516 22.59 26.99 -28.66
N SER A 517 21.72 26.74 -27.68
CA SER A 517 22.12 26.74 -26.27
C SER A 517 23.05 25.58 -25.94
N ILE A 518 23.89 25.78 -24.93
CA ILE A 518 24.63 24.69 -24.31
C ILE A 518 23.65 23.87 -23.47
N ALA A 519 23.49 22.59 -23.79
CA ALA A 519 22.60 21.69 -23.06
C ALA A 519 23.26 20.33 -22.88
N LEU A 520 23.31 19.86 -21.62
CA LEU A 520 23.74 18.51 -21.28
C LEU A 520 22.51 17.68 -20.94
N LEU A 521 22.30 16.57 -21.64
CA LEU A 521 21.20 15.64 -21.39
C LEU A 521 21.74 14.32 -20.86
N SER A 522 21.26 13.90 -19.69
CA SER A 522 21.47 12.53 -19.20
C SER A 522 20.48 11.60 -19.88
N ILE A 523 20.96 10.43 -20.31
CA ILE A 523 20.17 9.40 -20.97
C ILE A 523 20.07 8.20 -20.03
N SER A 524 18.85 8.00 -19.53
CA SER A 524 18.52 6.94 -18.60
C SER A 524 17.57 5.92 -19.24
N GLY A 525 17.66 4.67 -18.78
CA GLY A 525 16.87 3.56 -19.30
C GLY A 525 17.32 3.05 -20.67
N THR A 526 16.92 1.82 -20.98
CA THR A 526 17.25 1.12 -22.23
C THR A 526 16.00 0.58 -22.92
N SER A 527 14.94 0.36 -22.16
CA SER A 527 13.68 -0.20 -22.65
C SER A 527 12.77 0.90 -23.15
N VAL A 528 11.90 0.59 -24.12
CA VAL A 528 10.94 1.54 -24.69
C VAL A 528 10.03 2.23 -23.67
N HIS A 529 9.83 1.63 -22.50
CA HIS A 529 8.93 2.14 -21.46
C HIS A 529 9.66 2.85 -20.30
N ASN A 530 10.99 2.95 -20.35
CA ASN A 530 11.77 3.66 -19.34
C ASN A 530 12.91 4.50 -19.90
N ASN A 531 13.05 4.57 -21.23
CA ASN A 531 14.06 5.35 -21.89
C ASN A 531 13.67 6.84 -21.96
N LYS A 532 14.44 7.71 -21.32
CA LYS A 532 14.22 9.16 -21.42
C LYS A 532 15.53 9.93 -21.34
N ALA A 533 15.57 11.05 -22.06
CA ALA A 533 16.62 12.04 -21.90
C ALA A 533 16.12 13.24 -21.09
N VAL A 534 16.89 13.65 -20.10
CA VAL A 534 16.56 14.80 -19.25
C VAL A 534 17.72 15.76 -19.25
N GLN A 535 17.45 17.03 -19.54
CA GLN A 535 18.44 18.10 -19.45
C GLN A 535 18.85 18.31 -17.99
N VAL A 536 20.14 18.18 -17.72
CA VAL A 536 20.79 18.42 -16.43
C VAL A 536 21.63 19.69 -16.50
N GLU A 537 22.24 20.09 -15.38
CA GLU A 537 23.21 21.19 -15.39
C GLU A 537 24.39 20.84 -16.30
N ALA A 538 24.74 21.76 -17.21
CA ALA A 538 25.84 21.60 -18.16
C ALA A 538 27.20 21.84 -17.50
N VAL A 539 27.52 21.03 -16.50
CA VAL A 539 28.76 21.05 -15.72
C VAL A 539 29.36 19.64 -15.65
N ALA A 540 30.69 19.56 -15.53
CA ALA A 540 31.40 18.29 -15.49
C ALA A 540 30.96 17.36 -14.33
N THR A 541 30.52 17.93 -13.20
CA THR A 541 30.06 17.18 -12.01
C THR A 541 28.75 16.41 -12.23
N SER A 542 28.00 16.74 -13.29
CA SER A 542 26.75 16.05 -13.67
C SER A 542 26.98 14.70 -14.36
N LEU A 543 28.20 14.44 -14.87
CA LEU A 543 28.50 13.19 -15.59
C LEU A 543 28.50 11.98 -14.64
N ASN A 544 28.13 10.82 -15.17
CA ASN A 544 28.11 9.56 -14.43
C ASN A 544 28.65 8.41 -15.31
N PRO A 545 29.66 7.64 -14.86
CA PRO A 545 30.21 6.52 -15.61
C PRO A 545 29.18 5.46 -16.04
N ALA A 546 28.06 5.34 -15.33
CA ALA A 546 27.01 4.35 -15.59
C ALA A 546 26.03 4.76 -16.71
N GLU A 547 26.10 5.99 -17.23
CA GLU A 547 25.13 6.53 -18.18
C GLU A 547 25.79 7.08 -19.44
N CYS A 548 24.95 7.36 -20.45
CA CYS A 548 25.35 8.13 -21.62
C CYS A 548 24.83 9.56 -21.48
N PHE A 549 25.60 10.52 -21.99
CA PHE A 549 25.21 11.92 -22.02
C PHE A 549 25.28 12.48 -23.42
N LEU A 550 24.42 13.43 -23.72
CA LEU A 550 24.43 14.19 -24.96
C LEU A 550 24.71 15.65 -24.62
N LEU A 551 25.78 16.21 -25.17
CA LEU A 551 26.14 17.62 -24.97
C LEU A 551 25.96 18.37 -26.28
N GLN A 552 24.97 19.25 -26.31
CA GLN A 552 24.79 20.25 -27.36
C GLN A 552 25.60 21.49 -27.00
N SER A 553 26.33 22.05 -27.96
CA SER A 553 27.07 23.30 -27.82
C SER A 553 27.10 24.03 -29.17
N GLY A 554 26.20 24.99 -29.35
CA GLY A 554 26.02 25.69 -30.62
C GLY A 554 25.76 24.70 -31.77
N SER A 555 26.56 24.76 -32.83
CA SER A 555 26.46 23.87 -34.00
C SER A 555 27.06 22.46 -33.80
N SER A 556 27.69 22.19 -32.66
CA SER A 556 28.29 20.88 -32.36
C SER A 556 27.42 20.08 -31.39
N ILE A 557 27.39 18.76 -31.60
CA ILE A 557 26.76 17.81 -30.69
C ILE A 557 27.75 16.70 -30.35
N PHE A 558 27.89 16.41 -29.07
CA PHE A 558 28.79 15.39 -28.55
C PHE A 558 28.01 14.29 -27.85
N THR A 559 28.35 13.03 -28.11
CA THR A 559 27.91 11.90 -27.28
C THR A 559 29.03 11.50 -26.34
N TRP A 560 28.76 11.59 -25.05
CA TRP A 560 29.67 11.12 -24.02
C TRP A 560 29.23 9.74 -23.53
N HIS A 561 30.12 8.76 -23.62
CA HIS A 561 29.84 7.38 -23.22
C HIS A 561 30.59 7.04 -21.93
N GLY A 562 29.85 6.87 -20.84
CA GLY A 562 30.41 6.38 -19.59
C GLY A 562 30.96 4.96 -19.74
N ASN A 563 32.01 4.62 -18.99
CA ASN A 563 32.69 3.33 -19.08
C ASN A 563 31.82 2.12 -18.69
N GLN A 564 30.74 2.35 -17.95
CA GLN A 564 29.75 1.36 -17.53
C GLN A 564 28.43 1.47 -18.29
N SER A 565 28.34 2.38 -19.28
CA SER A 565 27.14 2.53 -20.12
C SER A 565 26.91 1.30 -21.00
N THR A 566 25.64 1.01 -21.29
CA THR A 566 25.23 -0.09 -22.17
C THR A 566 25.27 0.30 -23.65
N PHE A 567 25.39 -0.69 -24.54
CA PHE A 567 25.34 -0.45 -25.99
C PHE A 567 23.99 0.11 -26.44
N GLU A 568 22.90 -0.32 -25.79
CA GLU A 568 21.54 0.16 -26.00
C GLU A 568 21.41 1.66 -25.66
N GLN A 569 21.99 2.11 -24.54
CA GLN A 569 22.05 3.53 -24.19
C GLN A 569 22.84 4.35 -25.22
N GLN A 570 23.93 3.81 -25.75
CA GLN A 570 24.73 4.50 -26.78
C GLN A 570 23.95 4.67 -28.08
N GLN A 571 23.23 3.64 -28.53
CA GLN A 571 22.34 3.73 -29.69
C GLN A 571 21.19 4.72 -29.47
N LEU A 572 20.62 4.74 -28.26
CA LEU A 572 19.59 5.71 -27.89
C LEU A 572 20.15 7.13 -27.93
N ALA A 573 21.36 7.36 -27.43
CA ALA A 573 22.03 8.66 -27.49
C ALA A 573 22.17 9.19 -28.91
N ALA A 574 22.58 8.32 -29.85
CA ALA A 574 22.66 8.68 -31.26
C ALA A 574 21.29 9.03 -31.86
N ARG A 575 20.24 8.27 -31.53
CA ARG A 575 18.87 8.58 -31.99
C ARG A 575 18.35 9.91 -31.45
N ILE A 576 18.63 10.22 -30.18
CA ILE A 576 18.25 11.48 -29.55
C ILE A 576 19.05 12.65 -30.16
N ALA A 577 20.33 12.45 -30.48
CA ALA A 577 21.13 13.43 -31.18
C ALA A 577 20.52 13.82 -32.53
N GLU A 578 20.16 12.83 -33.34
CA GLU A 578 19.50 13.04 -34.63
C GLU A 578 18.12 13.70 -34.47
N PHE A 579 17.36 13.34 -33.44
CA PHE A 579 16.06 13.93 -33.14
C PHE A 579 16.15 15.41 -32.72
N LEU A 580 17.18 15.79 -31.97
CA LEU A 580 17.37 17.17 -31.52
C LEU A 580 17.97 18.06 -32.62
N LYS A 581 18.94 17.54 -33.40
CA LYS A 581 19.63 18.32 -34.42
C LYS A 581 19.93 17.47 -35.66
N PRO A 582 18.93 17.25 -36.54
CA PRO A 582 19.06 16.39 -37.70
C PRO A 582 20.21 16.79 -38.63
N GLY A 583 20.96 15.83 -39.14
CA GLY A 583 22.03 16.05 -40.12
C GLY A 583 23.32 16.69 -39.58
N VAL A 584 23.47 16.89 -38.27
CA VAL A 584 24.73 17.39 -37.67
C VAL A 584 25.65 16.22 -37.32
N ALA A 585 26.94 16.33 -37.69
CA ALA A 585 27.94 15.31 -37.39
C ALA A 585 28.13 15.12 -35.87
N LEU A 586 27.89 13.90 -35.40
CA LEU A 586 28.02 13.51 -34.00
C LEU A 586 29.48 13.30 -33.61
N LYS A 587 29.96 14.03 -32.60
CA LYS A 587 31.31 13.86 -32.06
C LYS A 587 31.28 12.88 -30.88
N HIS A 588 32.04 11.80 -30.97
CA HIS A 588 32.10 10.81 -29.88
C HIS A 588 33.17 11.17 -28.85
N ALA A 589 32.79 11.11 -27.58
CA ALA A 589 33.68 11.28 -26.43
C ALA A 589 33.53 10.07 -25.50
N LYS A 590 34.49 9.16 -25.53
CA LYS A 590 34.53 8.08 -24.54
C LYS A 590 35.06 8.65 -23.22
N GLU A 591 34.55 8.15 -22.09
CA GLU A 591 35.08 8.51 -20.78
C GLU A 591 36.61 8.37 -20.74
N GLY A 592 37.29 9.47 -20.39
CA GLY A 592 38.75 9.56 -20.35
C GLY A 592 39.43 9.98 -21.66
N THR A 593 38.70 10.07 -22.78
CA THR A 593 39.24 10.49 -24.09
C THR A 593 38.59 11.78 -24.61
N GLU A 594 38.02 12.59 -23.73
CA GLU A 594 37.24 13.76 -24.12
C GLU A 594 38.13 14.92 -24.61
N SER A 595 37.68 15.64 -25.63
CA SER A 595 38.42 16.77 -26.20
C SER A 595 38.36 18.01 -25.31
N SER A 596 39.28 18.96 -25.51
CA SER A 596 39.24 20.27 -24.85
C SER A 596 37.96 21.04 -25.16
N SER A 597 37.42 20.91 -26.38
CA SER A 597 36.15 21.54 -26.78
C SER A 597 34.95 21.01 -25.99
N PHE A 598 34.95 19.72 -25.64
CA PHE A 598 33.92 19.12 -24.81
C PHE A 598 33.96 19.70 -23.39
N TRP A 599 35.15 19.72 -22.76
CA TRP A 599 35.30 20.26 -21.42
C TRP A 599 35.05 21.76 -21.33
N PHE A 600 35.44 22.52 -22.36
CA PHE A 600 35.17 23.96 -22.41
C PHE A 600 33.66 24.27 -22.35
N ALA A 601 32.85 23.49 -23.06
CA ALA A 601 31.39 23.64 -23.04
C ALA A 601 30.76 23.29 -21.68
N LEU A 602 31.43 22.52 -20.82
CA LEU A 602 30.98 22.18 -19.46
C LEU A 602 31.59 23.07 -18.35
N GLY A 603 32.23 24.17 -18.71
CA GLY A 603 32.90 25.06 -17.74
C GLY A 603 34.21 24.50 -17.17
N GLY A 604 34.84 23.55 -17.88
CA GLY A 604 36.12 22.93 -17.50
C GLY A 604 35.99 21.51 -16.94
N LYS A 605 37.13 20.83 -16.81
CA LYS A 605 37.19 19.45 -16.30
C LYS A 605 37.15 19.44 -14.76
N GLN A 606 36.23 18.66 -14.19
CA GLN A 606 36.11 18.44 -12.74
C GLN A 606 35.84 16.95 -12.45
N SER A 607 36.01 16.53 -11.19
CA SER A 607 35.67 15.17 -10.73
C SER A 607 34.16 14.99 -10.55
N TYR A 608 33.64 13.81 -10.88
CA TYR A 608 32.22 13.47 -10.76
C TYR A 608 32.01 12.13 -10.03
N THR A 609 30.76 11.86 -9.62
CA THR A 609 30.41 10.78 -8.69
C THR A 609 30.23 9.43 -9.41
N SER A 610 30.70 8.32 -8.83
CA SER A 610 30.57 6.95 -9.38
C SER A 610 29.43 6.13 -8.76
N LYS A 611 28.52 6.75 -8.00
CA LYS A 611 27.43 6.07 -7.31
C LYS A 611 26.34 5.67 -8.30
N LYS A 612 25.93 4.39 -8.27
CA LYS A 612 24.74 3.91 -8.95
C LYS A 612 23.49 4.51 -8.29
N VAL A 613 22.67 5.18 -9.09
CA VAL A 613 21.33 5.62 -8.69
C VAL A 613 20.42 4.39 -8.80
N PHE A 614 19.79 4.00 -7.69
CA PHE A 614 18.83 2.90 -7.68
C PHE A 614 17.42 3.45 -7.95
N PRO A 615 16.60 2.78 -8.78
CA PRO A 615 15.21 3.17 -8.98
C PRO A 615 14.42 3.11 -7.67
N GLU A 616 13.38 3.96 -7.57
CA GLU A 616 12.43 3.93 -6.45
C GLU A 616 11.87 2.51 -6.30
N THR A 617 11.83 2.01 -5.07
CA THR A 617 11.31 0.66 -4.81
C THR A 617 9.83 0.62 -5.20
N GLY A 618 9.47 -0.24 -6.15
CA GLY A 618 8.09 -0.45 -6.58
C GLY A 618 7.16 -0.68 -5.39
N ARG A 619 6.12 0.15 -5.31
CA ARG A 619 5.04 0.01 -4.33
C ARG A 619 4.17 -1.16 -4.75
N ASP A 620 3.67 -1.89 -3.77
CA ASP A 620 2.63 -2.87 -4.09
C ASP A 620 1.33 -2.12 -4.43
N PRO A 621 0.58 -2.59 -5.43
CA PRO A 621 -0.68 -1.97 -5.78
C PRO A 621 -1.68 -2.15 -4.63
N HIS A 622 -2.37 -1.08 -4.27
CA HIS A 622 -3.38 -1.07 -3.22
C HIS A 622 -4.68 -0.50 -3.74
N LEU A 623 -5.79 -1.14 -3.39
CA LEU A 623 -7.13 -0.63 -3.69
C LEU A 623 -7.71 0.12 -2.49
N PHE A 624 -8.12 1.37 -2.71
CA PHE A 624 -8.74 2.23 -1.71
C PHE A 624 -10.19 2.56 -2.09
N THR A 625 -10.97 3.07 -1.14
CA THR A 625 -12.31 3.62 -1.41
C THR A 625 -12.52 4.85 -0.58
N PHE A 626 -12.60 5.98 -1.25
CA PHE A 626 -12.87 7.26 -0.63
C PHE A 626 -14.36 7.60 -0.74
N SER A 627 -14.88 8.31 0.25
CA SER A 627 -16.19 8.93 0.20
C SER A 627 -16.07 10.41 0.55
N LEU A 628 -16.77 11.26 -0.20
CA LEU A 628 -16.89 12.68 0.10
C LEU A 628 -18.23 12.92 0.78
N ASN A 629 -18.22 13.14 2.10
CA ASN A 629 -19.42 13.45 2.86
C ASN A 629 -19.29 14.87 3.43
N LYS A 630 -20.20 15.78 3.04
CA LYS A 630 -20.25 17.17 3.54
C LYS A 630 -18.95 17.98 3.37
N GLY A 631 -18.13 17.66 2.37
CA GLY A 631 -16.87 18.36 2.09
C GLY A 631 -15.64 17.69 2.70
N ASP A 632 -15.81 16.72 3.60
CA ASP A 632 -14.71 15.95 4.18
C ASP A 632 -14.47 14.67 3.37
N ILE A 633 -13.20 14.44 3.04
CA ILE A 633 -12.73 13.17 2.45
C ILE A 633 -12.47 12.21 3.60
N SER A 634 -13.20 11.08 3.61
CA SER A 634 -13.03 10.02 4.63
C SER A 634 -12.74 8.67 3.97
N ASN A 635 -12.12 7.77 4.76
CA ASN A 635 -11.73 6.39 4.42
C ASN A 635 -10.56 6.24 3.43
N PHE A 636 -9.33 6.28 3.94
CA PHE A 636 -8.13 5.82 3.21
C PHE A 636 -7.58 4.54 3.84
N GLU A 637 -8.36 3.45 3.83
CA GLU A 637 -7.82 2.15 4.25
C GLU A 637 -7.40 1.32 3.01
N PRO A 638 -6.11 0.95 2.88
CA PRO A 638 -5.66 0.00 1.88
C PRO A 638 -6.12 -1.41 2.28
N TRP A 639 -6.91 -2.08 1.44
CA TRP A 639 -7.53 -3.36 1.81
C TRP A 639 -6.96 -4.60 1.09
N LEU A 640 -6.34 -4.45 -0.07
CA LEU A 640 -5.73 -5.56 -0.80
C LEU A 640 -4.36 -5.15 -1.34
N ARG A 641 -3.33 -5.95 -1.06
CA ARG A 641 -2.12 -5.98 -1.86
C ARG A 641 -2.47 -6.75 -3.14
N LEU A 642 -2.63 -6.04 -4.24
CA LEU A 642 -2.94 -6.61 -5.56
C LEU A 642 -1.77 -7.44 -6.08
#